data_AF-A0AAJ2PPS7-F1
#
_entry.id   AF-A0AAJ2PPS7-F1
#
_cell.length_a   1.000
_cell.length_b   1.000
_cell.length_c   1.000
_cell.angle_alpha   90.00
_cell.angle_beta   90.00
_cell.angle_gamma   90.00
#
_symmetry.space_group_name_H-M   'P 1'
#
loop_
_entity.id
_entity.type
_entity.pdbx_description
1 polymer ?
#
loop_
_entity_poly.entity_id
_entity_poly.type
_entity_poly.pdbx_seq_one_letter_code
_entity_poly.pdbx_strand_id
1 'polypeptide(L)'
;MSIIASLRGPLRAVSVLATALAFVVAVPHGAYAAPGDLDTTFGTGGKVSITTPSFADGQDVAIQADGKIVSVGFEQDPVNLDAEFAVLRHNPDGSVDTSFGGTGGGGDGEVLTDFEGGDDVAQGVAVQPDGKIVVVGRHQETDDEFAGCCWFTVARYNTDGSVDTSFGGGDGWVSPGLAGGAEDAAGVAVRPDGRIVAGARAGGLFGLVRYLPDGSPDPAFGGGDGVVTTSLSDTPGVGVTARDLALQPDGKIVMIGDVGQTSFDFALARYNPDGSLDTTFGGDGKVTTDLGGYNWGEAVVVQSSGKIVASGWTGGRFTLVRYHLDGSLDSGFGTGGVATTDFGTGSAVNDLVVQPDDRIVAGGTAGGDFALARFHANGTLDTGFGTNGRTTTDFGAGDSAYGLALQPDGKTVAFGSNGDGLRGLARYLGGEGAPQPTGVDLAVTKSGTATVSIGDRATYTVTVTNTTATTSATGVSLTDTVTGPAATVVSATPGQGTCTTSATGATCALGTLAGGASTTVTVVVEPRATGTLTDRATVSATQADPDPADDTVTATTAVANSRGCTRIGTSGDDTMTGTSGNDVICGLGGADTINAGLGTDTAYGNFGNDRVDGAGGNDILNGGPGNDNLIGNAGNDRLDTVDNIPANDTANGGLGTDTCTTDPGDTRISCP
;
A
#
# COMPACT_ATOMS: atom_id res chain seq x y z
N MET A 1 -5.20 -70.83 -52.98
CA MET A 1 -6.21 -71.11 -51.95
C MET A 1 -7.35 -70.10 -52.14
N SER A 2 -8.57 -70.61 -52.32
CA SER A 2 -9.87 -69.96 -52.67
C SER A 2 -10.13 -68.58 -52.03
N ILE A 3 -10.58 -67.50 -52.73
CA ILE A 3 -11.81 -67.22 -53.54
C ILE A 3 -12.98 -66.60 -52.71
N ILE A 4 -13.32 -65.33 -53.04
CA ILE A 4 -14.65 -64.65 -53.15
C ILE A 4 -15.37 -63.92 -51.98
N ALA A 5 -15.68 -62.63 -52.29
CA ALA A 5 -16.87 -61.75 -52.10
C ALA A 5 -17.50 -61.34 -50.73
N SER A 6 -17.62 -60.01 -50.59
CA SER A 6 -18.83 -59.18 -50.33
C SER A 6 -20.12 -59.88 -49.83
N LEU A 7 -20.69 -59.38 -48.71
CA LEU A 7 -22.11 -58.99 -48.61
C LEU A 7 -22.45 -58.28 -47.27
N ARG A 8 -23.46 -57.42 -47.37
CA ARG A 8 -24.03 -56.49 -46.37
C ARG A 8 -24.94 -57.18 -45.33
N GLY A 9 -25.10 -56.58 -44.15
CA GLY A 9 -26.41 -56.50 -43.46
C GLY A 9 -26.47 -56.94 -41.98
N PRO A 10 -27.39 -56.40 -41.16
CA PRO A 10 -27.12 -56.00 -39.77
C PRO A 10 -27.88 -56.82 -38.72
N LEU A 11 -27.49 -56.71 -37.43
CA LEU A 11 -28.37 -57.01 -36.29
C LEU A 11 -28.06 -56.09 -35.11
N ARG A 12 -29.11 -55.44 -34.62
CA ARG A 12 -29.13 -54.46 -33.52
C ARG A 12 -29.12 -55.12 -32.14
N ALA A 13 -28.60 -54.34 -31.19
CA ALA A 13 -28.95 -54.22 -29.77
C ALA A 13 -28.47 -55.31 -28.80
N VAL A 14 -27.58 -54.94 -27.87
CA VAL A 14 -27.90 -54.77 -26.43
C VAL A 14 -26.97 -53.67 -25.88
N SER A 15 -27.54 -52.58 -25.38
CA SER A 15 -26.84 -51.55 -24.60
C SER A 15 -26.79 -51.97 -23.14
N VAL A 16 -25.59 -52.30 -22.64
CA VAL A 16 -25.32 -52.47 -21.20
C VAL A 16 -24.76 -51.14 -20.69
N LEU A 17 -25.52 -50.50 -19.80
CA LEU A 17 -25.10 -49.31 -19.07
C LEU A 17 -24.11 -49.77 -17.98
N ALA A 18 -22.82 -49.55 -18.18
CA ALA A 18 -21.80 -49.76 -17.15
C ALA A 18 -21.52 -48.42 -16.45
N THR A 19 -22.07 -48.24 -15.25
CA THR A 19 -21.66 -47.20 -14.31
C THR A 19 -20.24 -47.51 -13.85
N ALA A 20 -19.26 -46.87 -14.47
CA ALA A 20 -17.87 -46.92 -14.01
C ALA A 20 -17.73 -46.00 -12.78
N LEU A 21 -17.72 -46.59 -11.60
CA LEU A 21 -17.27 -45.96 -10.37
C LEU A 21 -15.76 -45.71 -10.51
N ALA A 22 -15.36 -44.47 -10.78
CA ALA A 22 -13.96 -44.08 -10.82
C ALA A 22 -13.38 -44.14 -9.40
N PHE A 23 -12.72 -45.26 -9.08
CA PHE A 23 -11.89 -45.38 -7.89
C PHE A 23 -10.59 -44.61 -8.17
N VAL A 24 -10.54 -43.35 -7.76
CA VAL A 24 -9.31 -42.56 -7.77
C VAL A 24 -8.38 -43.16 -6.71
N VAL A 25 -7.40 -43.94 -7.16
CA VAL A 25 -6.24 -44.27 -6.35
C VAL A 25 -5.47 -42.96 -6.18
N ALA A 26 -5.66 -42.29 -5.05
CA ALA A 26 -4.78 -41.23 -4.61
C ALA A 26 -3.42 -41.86 -4.32
N VAL A 27 -2.54 -41.89 -5.32
CA VAL A 27 -1.12 -41.99 -5.08
C VAL A 27 -0.75 -40.72 -4.30
N PRO A 28 -0.15 -40.81 -3.10
CA PRO A 28 0.38 -39.65 -2.43
C PRO A 28 1.52 -39.13 -3.31
N HIS A 29 1.22 -38.19 -4.19
CA HIS A 29 2.23 -37.34 -4.77
C HIS A 29 2.80 -36.57 -3.59
N GLY A 30 4.07 -36.80 -3.25
CA GLY A 30 4.78 -35.91 -2.33
C GLY A 30 4.56 -34.49 -2.82
N ALA A 31 4.13 -33.60 -1.93
CA ALA A 31 3.96 -32.20 -2.26
C ALA A 31 5.26 -31.72 -2.91
N TYR A 32 5.18 -31.21 -4.14
CA TYR A 32 6.32 -30.57 -4.77
C TYR A 32 6.69 -29.36 -3.92
N ALA A 33 7.99 -29.14 -3.71
CA ALA A 33 8.46 -28.00 -2.94
C ALA A 33 7.97 -26.69 -3.58
N ALA A 34 7.30 -25.87 -2.79
CA ALA A 34 6.69 -24.62 -3.19
C ALA A 34 7.55 -23.43 -2.72
N PRO A 35 7.41 -22.25 -3.35
CA PRO A 35 8.00 -21.02 -2.84
C PRO A 35 7.60 -20.79 -1.38
N GLY A 36 8.54 -20.40 -0.53
CA GLY A 36 8.34 -20.26 0.91
C GLY A 36 8.47 -21.54 1.73
N ASP A 37 8.60 -22.71 1.10
CA ASP A 37 9.04 -23.92 1.80
C ASP A 37 10.52 -23.84 2.15
N LEU A 38 10.94 -24.53 3.21
CA LEU A 38 12.36 -24.69 3.53
C LEU A 38 13.10 -25.41 2.41
N ASP A 39 14.24 -24.85 1.99
CA ASP A 39 15.12 -25.45 1.01
C ASP A 39 15.92 -26.59 1.63
N THR A 40 15.45 -27.83 1.44
CA THR A 40 16.11 -29.03 1.98
C THR A 40 17.55 -29.26 1.53
N THR A 41 18.05 -28.52 0.53
CA THR A 41 19.46 -28.55 0.11
C THR A 41 20.39 -27.67 0.96
N PHE A 42 19.81 -26.89 1.88
CA PHE A 42 20.53 -26.01 2.80
C PHE A 42 20.59 -26.63 4.20
N GLY A 43 21.79 -26.74 4.77
CA GLY A 43 22.01 -27.28 6.10
C GLY A 43 21.30 -28.63 6.32
N THR A 44 20.64 -28.77 7.46
CA THR A 44 19.79 -29.93 7.77
C THR A 44 18.33 -29.56 7.58
N GLY A 45 17.73 -29.99 6.47
CA GLY A 45 16.31 -29.77 6.20
C GLY A 45 15.92 -28.30 5.99
N GLY A 46 16.85 -27.48 5.50
CA GLY A 46 16.66 -26.04 5.28
C GLY A 46 17.11 -25.15 6.43
N LYS A 47 17.69 -25.73 7.49
CA LYS A 47 18.10 -25.02 8.70
C LYS A 47 19.57 -25.27 9.04
N VAL A 48 20.20 -24.28 9.65
CA VAL A 48 21.51 -24.38 10.29
C VAL A 48 21.38 -23.78 11.69
N SER A 49 21.64 -24.58 12.71
CA SER A 49 21.75 -24.12 14.10
C SER A 49 23.21 -23.85 14.40
N ILE A 50 23.52 -22.61 14.81
CA ILE A 50 24.87 -22.16 15.13
C ILE A 50 24.96 -22.12 16.64
N THR A 51 25.74 -23.04 17.21
CA THR A 51 25.88 -23.19 18.66
C THR A 51 27.25 -22.74 19.13
N THR A 52 27.27 -21.85 20.10
CA THR A 52 28.45 -21.29 20.75
C THR A 52 28.55 -21.79 22.20
N PRO A 53 29.74 -21.74 22.83
CA PRO A 53 29.89 -22.08 24.25
C PRO A 53 29.24 -21.07 25.21
N SER A 54 29.06 -19.84 24.75
CA SER A 54 28.51 -18.70 25.48
C SER A 54 27.25 -18.15 24.76
N PHE A 55 26.59 -17.17 25.38
CA PHE A 55 25.43 -16.51 24.80
C PHE A 55 25.83 -15.77 23.52
N ALA A 56 25.05 -15.94 22.45
CA ALA A 56 25.26 -15.24 21.19
C ALA A 56 23.94 -14.77 20.61
N ASP A 57 24.01 -13.70 19.82
CA ASP A 57 22.85 -13.10 19.17
C ASP A 57 23.19 -12.75 17.72
N GLY A 58 22.23 -12.92 16.82
CA GLY A 58 22.32 -12.61 15.41
C GLY A 58 21.46 -11.40 15.08
N GLN A 59 21.97 -10.50 14.24
CA GLN A 59 21.34 -9.22 13.96
C GLN A 59 21.03 -9.05 12.47
N ASP A 60 21.98 -9.32 11.58
CA ASP A 60 21.80 -9.08 10.15
C ASP A 60 22.58 -10.08 9.27
N VAL A 61 22.24 -10.16 7.98
CA VAL A 61 22.80 -11.09 7.00
C VAL A 61 22.90 -10.47 5.60
N ALA A 62 23.99 -10.76 4.89
CA ALA A 62 24.20 -10.37 3.51
C ALA A 62 24.74 -11.53 2.66
N ILE A 63 24.51 -11.45 1.34
CA ILE A 63 25.00 -12.44 0.36
C ILE A 63 26.16 -11.86 -0.43
N GLN A 64 27.31 -12.55 -0.41
CA GLN A 64 28.43 -12.24 -1.30
C GLN A 64 28.14 -12.69 -2.74
N ALA A 65 28.83 -12.09 -3.71
CA ALA A 65 28.61 -12.38 -5.13
C ALA A 65 28.90 -13.84 -5.54
N ASP A 66 29.70 -14.57 -4.76
CA ASP A 66 29.97 -16.01 -4.93
C ASP A 66 28.93 -16.92 -4.25
N GLY A 67 27.89 -16.32 -3.64
CA GLY A 67 26.79 -17.00 -2.95
C GLY A 67 27.08 -17.33 -1.50
N LYS A 68 28.26 -17.01 -0.96
CA LYS A 68 28.52 -17.16 0.48
C LYS A 68 27.64 -16.21 1.29
N ILE A 69 27.31 -16.64 2.51
CA ILE A 69 26.39 -15.95 3.41
C ILE A 69 27.23 -15.38 4.54
N VAL A 70 27.20 -14.06 4.71
CA VAL A 70 27.87 -13.36 5.81
C VAL A 70 26.80 -12.90 6.77
N SER A 71 26.92 -13.27 8.04
CA SER A 71 25.97 -12.93 9.09
C SER A 71 26.68 -12.28 10.27
N VAL A 72 26.03 -11.34 10.95
CA VAL A 72 26.66 -10.54 12.00
C VAL A 72 25.81 -10.45 13.26
N GLY A 73 26.47 -10.21 14.39
CA GLY A 73 25.83 -10.06 15.68
C GLY A 73 26.85 -9.91 16.79
N PHE A 74 26.66 -10.62 17.89
CA PHE A 74 27.67 -10.74 18.94
C PHE A 74 27.74 -12.15 19.52
N GLU A 75 28.84 -12.43 20.20
CA GLU A 75 29.04 -13.59 21.07
C GLU A 75 29.66 -13.08 22.37
N GLN A 76 29.34 -13.67 23.53
CA GLN A 76 29.93 -13.25 24.80
C GLN A 76 31.28 -13.92 25.07
N ASP A 77 32.27 -13.19 25.58
CA ASP A 77 33.51 -13.79 26.05
C ASP A 77 33.21 -14.68 27.26
N PRO A 78 33.68 -15.94 27.27
CA PRO A 78 33.34 -16.90 28.31
C PRO A 78 33.99 -16.59 29.68
N VAL A 79 34.91 -15.63 29.75
CA VAL A 79 35.65 -15.24 30.95
C VAL A 79 35.12 -13.91 31.52
N ASN A 80 34.99 -12.90 30.68
CA ASN A 80 34.67 -11.52 31.06
C ASN A 80 33.19 -11.18 30.90
N LEU A 81 32.44 -11.95 30.09
CA LEU A 81 31.00 -11.81 29.82
C LEU A 81 30.61 -10.50 29.12
N ASP A 82 31.57 -9.75 28.61
CA ASP A 82 31.37 -8.74 27.58
C ASP A 82 30.93 -9.40 26.27
N ALA A 83 30.25 -8.63 25.42
CA ALA A 83 29.91 -9.04 24.06
C ALA A 83 31.03 -8.66 23.09
N GLU A 84 31.42 -9.55 22.19
CA GLU A 84 32.35 -9.26 21.10
C GLU A 84 31.64 -9.15 19.76
N PHE A 85 32.14 -8.22 18.93
CA PHE A 85 31.63 -7.98 17.59
C PHE A 85 31.85 -9.20 16.69
N ALA A 86 30.77 -9.89 16.32
CA ALA A 86 30.85 -11.17 15.62
C ALA A 86 30.52 -11.06 14.13
N VAL A 87 31.39 -11.62 13.29
CA VAL A 87 31.18 -11.80 11.85
C VAL A 87 31.38 -13.26 11.48
N LEU A 88 30.35 -13.88 10.94
CA LEU A 88 30.35 -15.29 10.56
C LEU A 88 30.21 -15.45 9.05
N ARG A 89 30.73 -16.56 8.52
CA ARG A 89 30.52 -16.93 7.13
C ARG A 89 30.16 -18.39 6.92
N HIS A 90 29.15 -18.59 6.10
CA HIS A 90 28.69 -19.89 5.64
C HIS A 90 28.81 -20.00 4.12
N ASN A 91 29.06 -21.23 3.65
CA ASN A 91 29.00 -21.59 2.25
C ASN A 91 27.56 -21.49 1.72
N PRO A 92 27.37 -21.47 0.38
CA PRO A 92 26.04 -21.42 -0.21
C PRO A 92 25.13 -22.60 0.19
N ASP A 93 25.66 -23.72 0.67
CA ASP A 93 24.87 -24.86 1.16
C ASP A 93 24.56 -24.79 2.67
N GLY A 94 24.99 -23.74 3.36
CA GLY A 94 24.80 -23.55 4.79
C GLY A 94 25.85 -24.23 5.66
N SER A 95 26.82 -24.93 5.09
CA SER A 95 27.98 -25.39 5.85
C SER A 95 28.87 -24.23 6.26
N VAL A 96 29.53 -24.34 7.42
CA VAL A 96 30.50 -23.34 7.89
C VAL A 96 31.63 -23.16 6.87
N ASP A 97 31.99 -21.92 6.56
CA ASP A 97 33.18 -21.63 5.75
C ASP A 97 34.43 -21.56 6.62
N THR A 98 35.10 -22.69 6.75
CA THR A 98 36.31 -22.85 7.58
C THR A 98 37.53 -22.08 7.05
N SER A 99 37.44 -21.45 5.87
CA SER A 99 38.48 -20.55 5.34
C SER A 99 38.35 -19.10 5.80
N PHE A 100 37.26 -18.77 6.48
CA PHE A 100 36.99 -17.43 7.02
C PHE A 100 37.57 -17.27 8.44
N GLY A 101 38.16 -16.11 8.72
CA GLY A 101 38.83 -15.78 10.00
C GLY A 101 40.36 -15.91 10.00
N GLY A 102 40.97 -16.09 8.83
CA GLY A 102 42.43 -16.14 8.66
C GLY A 102 43.10 -17.35 9.34
N THR A 103 44.45 -17.36 9.39
CA THR A 103 45.23 -18.49 9.93
C THR A 103 45.21 -18.62 11.46
N GLY A 104 44.39 -17.82 12.15
CA GLY A 104 44.25 -17.78 13.61
C GLY A 104 42.84 -18.09 14.13
N GLY A 105 41.80 -17.96 13.29
CA GLY A 105 40.43 -18.41 13.61
C GLY A 105 40.36 -19.94 13.57
N GLY A 106 39.59 -20.55 14.45
CA GLY A 106 39.59 -22.00 14.74
C GLY A 106 39.11 -22.90 13.59
N GLY A 107 38.99 -22.38 12.37
CA GLY A 107 38.30 -23.05 11.26
C GLY A 107 36.80 -23.18 11.52
N ASP A 108 36.26 -22.38 12.43
CA ASP A 108 34.86 -22.28 12.84
C ASP A 108 34.06 -21.25 12.02
N GLY A 109 34.73 -20.51 11.12
CA GLY A 109 34.10 -19.59 10.18
C GLY A 109 33.56 -18.32 10.83
N GLU A 110 34.08 -17.95 12.01
CA GLU A 110 33.70 -16.79 12.79
C GLU A 110 34.91 -15.92 13.14
N VAL A 111 34.66 -14.62 13.22
CA VAL A 111 35.62 -13.60 13.62
C VAL A 111 35.00 -12.77 14.72
N LEU A 112 35.63 -12.78 15.89
CA LEU A 112 35.31 -11.91 17.02
C LEU A 112 36.32 -10.77 17.03
N THR A 113 35.81 -9.54 17.09
CA THR A 113 36.64 -8.34 17.19
C THR A 113 36.24 -7.57 18.44
N ASP A 114 37.25 -7.32 19.27
CA ASP A 114 37.18 -6.42 20.42
C ASP A 114 37.87 -5.11 20.01
N PHE A 115 37.18 -3.99 20.17
CA PHE A 115 37.69 -2.68 19.75
C PHE A 115 38.48 -1.98 20.87
N GLU A 116 37.82 -1.65 21.97
CA GLU A 116 38.37 -0.87 23.10
C GLU A 116 37.99 -1.47 24.46
N GLY A 117 37.64 -2.77 24.48
CA GLY A 117 37.20 -3.52 25.65
C GLY A 117 35.78 -3.16 26.12
N GLY A 118 34.97 -4.16 26.46
CA GLY A 118 33.56 -3.98 26.83
C GLY A 118 32.59 -4.53 25.78
N ASP A 119 31.32 -4.13 25.85
CA ASP A 119 30.28 -4.67 24.96
C ASP A 119 30.33 -4.11 23.54
N ASP A 120 30.67 -4.98 22.58
CA ASP A 120 30.69 -4.73 21.15
C ASP A 120 29.61 -5.54 20.43
N VAL A 121 28.78 -4.85 19.64
CA VAL A 121 27.65 -5.48 18.96
C VAL A 121 27.62 -5.07 17.49
N ALA A 122 27.71 -6.04 16.59
CA ALA A 122 27.46 -5.85 15.17
C ALA A 122 25.95 -5.88 14.89
N GLN A 123 25.45 -4.92 14.12
CA GLN A 123 24.01 -4.73 13.91
C GLN A 123 23.59 -4.73 12.44
N GLY A 124 24.47 -4.31 11.52
CA GLY A 124 24.16 -4.29 10.08
C GLY A 124 25.37 -4.65 9.23
N VAL A 125 25.14 -5.32 8.10
CA VAL A 125 26.22 -5.79 7.22
C VAL A 125 25.92 -5.53 5.75
N ALA A 126 26.93 -5.06 5.01
CA ALA A 126 26.87 -4.90 3.57
C ALA A 126 28.17 -5.35 2.90
N VAL A 127 28.06 -5.83 1.66
CA VAL A 127 29.21 -6.29 0.87
C VAL A 127 29.56 -5.24 -0.18
N GLN A 128 30.82 -4.83 -0.20
CA GLN A 128 31.33 -3.90 -1.22
C GLN A 128 31.51 -4.59 -2.59
N PRO A 129 31.54 -3.84 -3.70
CA PRO A 129 31.74 -4.42 -5.04
C PRO A 129 33.06 -5.21 -5.22
N ASP A 130 34.07 -4.95 -4.39
CA ASP A 130 35.34 -5.68 -4.37
C ASP A 130 35.31 -6.95 -3.50
N GLY A 131 34.17 -7.24 -2.88
CA GLY A 131 33.94 -8.40 -2.02
C GLY A 131 34.27 -8.19 -0.54
N LYS A 132 34.83 -7.03 -0.16
CA LYS A 132 35.07 -6.69 1.25
C LYS A 132 33.75 -6.53 2.01
N ILE A 133 33.78 -6.80 3.30
CA ILE A 133 32.61 -6.83 4.16
C ILE A 133 32.65 -5.61 5.06
N VAL A 134 31.62 -4.78 5.00
CA VAL A 134 31.45 -3.61 5.86
C VAL A 134 30.39 -3.94 6.88
N VAL A 135 30.71 -3.73 8.15
CA VAL A 135 29.80 -4.02 9.26
C VAL A 135 29.66 -2.78 10.11
N VAL A 136 28.42 -2.45 10.48
CA VAL A 136 28.10 -1.34 11.37
C VAL A 136 27.53 -1.88 12.68
N GLY A 137 27.75 -1.14 13.74
CA GLY A 137 27.28 -1.52 15.06
C GLY A 137 27.66 -0.49 16.10
N ARG A 138 27.84 -0.97 17.33
CA ARG A 138 28.29 -0.16 18.46
C ARG A 138 29.42 -0.85 19.20
N HIS A 139 30.31 -0.07 19.78
CA HIS A 139 31.30 -0.53 20.76
C HIS A 139 31.12 0.22 22.09
N GLN A 140 31.62 -0.38 23.16
CA GLN A 140 31.75 0.27 24.45
C GLN A 140 33.23 0.57 24.71
N GLU A 141 33.52 1.73 25.29
CA GLU A 141 34.86 2.14 25.69
C GLU A 141 34.98 2.02 27.22
N THR A 142 36.05 1.38 27.72
CA THR A 142 36.22 1.09 29.15
C THR A 142 37.49 1.65 29.79
N ASP A 143 38.43 2.20 29.00
CA ASP A 143 39.76 2.61 29.44
C ASP A 143 39.96 4.13 29.66
N ASP A 144 38.98 4.95 29.27
CA ASP A 144 39.10 6.41 29.29
C ASP A 144 38.27 7.14 30.37
N GLU A 145 38.61 8.41 30.62
CA GLU A 145 37.91 9.29 31.59
C GLU A 145 36.44 9.59 31.18
N PHE A 146 36.03 9.14 29.98
CA PHE A 146 34.68 9.20 29.41
C PHE A 146 34.02 7.83 29.21
N ALA A 147 34.50 6.77 29.87
CA ALA A 147 33.91 5.43 29.82
C ALA A 147 32.37 5.47 29.87
N GLY A 148 31.73 4.97 28.81
CA GLY A 148 30.30 5.11 28.58
C GLY A 148 29.83 4.24 27.42
N CYS A 149 28.58 3.78 27.51
CA CYS A 149 27.90 3.17 26.37
C CYS A 149 27.14 4.26 25.61
N CYS A 150 27.15 4.30 24.28
CA CYS A 150 27.74 3.36 23.32
C CYS A 150 28.13 4.18 22.07
N TRP A 151 29.18 3.78 21.36
CA TRP A 151 29.73 4.52 20.24
C TRP A 151 29.44 3.85 18.90
N PHE A 152 28.92 4.60 17.93
CA PHE A 152 28.67 4.07 16.60
C PHE A 152 29.98 3.67 15.91
N THR A 153 29.98 2.51 15.28
CA THR A 153 31.19 1.89 14.70
C THR A 153 30.94 1.43 13.28
N VAL A 154 31.91 1.66 12.40
CA VAL A 154 31.99 1.05 11.07
C VAL A 154 33.30 0.29 10.97
N ALA A 155 33.23 -1.03 10.89
CA ALA A 155 34.38 -1.91 10.71
C ALA A 155 34.40 -2.50 9.30
N ARG A 156 35.60 -2.82 8.80
CA ARG A 156 35.75 -3.49 7.52
C ARG A 156 36.65 -4.70 7.61
N TYR A 157 36.21 -5.77 6.94
CA TYR A 157 36.90 -7.05 6.86
C TYR A 157 37.22 -7.38 5.40
N ASN A 158 38.36 -8.03 5.21
CA ASN A 158 38.74 -8.59 3.93
C ASN A 158 37.84 -9.78 3.57
N THR A 159 37.95 -10.23 2.31
CA THR A 159 37.22 -11.41 1.82
C THR A 159 37.58 -12.71 2.54
N ASP A 160 38.62 -12.75 3.35
CA ASP A 160 38.98 -13.90 4.19
C ASP A 160 38.58 -13.74 5.66
N GLY A 161 37.90 -12.64 6.01
CA GLY A 161 37.45 -12.33 7.36
C GLY A 161 38.51 -11.63 8.22
N SER A 162 39.75 -11.47 7.75
CA SER A 162 40.73 -10.66 8.49
C SER A 162 40.32 -9.19 8.50
N VAL A 163 40.56 -8.50 9.61
CA VAL A 163 40.35 -7.05 9.73
C VAL A 163 41.16 -6.32 8.64
N ASP A 164 40.50 -5.40 7.92
CA ASP A 164 41.11 -4.66 6.82
C ASP A 164 41.85 -3.41 7.32
N THR A 165 43.11 -3.58 7.71
CA THR A 165 44.01 -2.50 8.15
C THR A 165 44.26 -1.40 7.10
N SER A 166 43.76 -1.51 5.86
CA SER A 166 43.77 -0.39 4.91
C SER A 166 42.61 0.59 5.11
N PHE A 167 41.66 0.27 5.98
CA PHE A 167 40.49 1.08 6.30
C PHE A 167 40.71 1.90 7.57
N GLY A 168 40.10 3.09 7.63
CA GLY A 168 40.02 3.88 8.87
C GLY A 168 41.37 4.41 9.37
N GLY A 169 42.37 4.54 8.49
CA GLY A 169 43.69 5.05 8.87
C GLY A 169 44.66 4.00 9.43
N GLY A 170 44.29 2.71 9.44
CA GLY A 170 45.17 1.63 9.87
C GLY A 170 44.48 0.59 10.74
N ASP A 171 43.43 0.99 11.44
CA ASP A 171 42.83 0.20 12.52
C ASP A 171 41.77 -0.79 12.02
N GLY A 172 41.29 -0.59 10.79
CA GLY A 172 40.26 -1.44 10.19
C GLY A 172 38.83 -1.08 10.58
N TRP A 173 38.66 -0.01 11.36
CA TRP A 173 37.36 0.53 11.74
C TRP A 173 37.44 2.05 11.94
N VAL A 174 36.28 2.69 12.04
CA VAL A 174 36.12 4.11 12.37
C VAL A 174 34.92 4.31 13.30
N SER A 175 35.01 5.29 14.20
CA SER A 175 33.90 5.75 15.02
C SER A 175 33.77 7.28 14.94
N PRO A 176 32.75 7.80 14.23
CA PRO A 176 32.44 9.22 14.22
C PRO A 176 31.64 9.58 15.48
N GLY A 177 31.96 10.71 16.13
CA GLY A 177 31.03 11.29 17.10
C GLY A 177 29.82 11.89 16.37
N LEU A 178 28.61 11.35 16.60
CA LEU A 178 27.40 11.80 15.89
C LEU A 178 26.60 12.84 16.67
N ALA A 179 26.48 12.68 17.99
CA ALA A 179 25.75 13.66 18.82
C ALA A 179 26.09 13.63 20.32
N GLY A 180 27.09 12.86 20.77
CA GLY A 180 27.55 12.87 22.17
C GLY A 180 26.59 12.18 23.16
N GLY A 181 25.86 11.16 22.69
CA GLY A 181 24.99 10.29 23.50
C GLY A 181 25.16 8.82 23.09
N ALA A 182 24.31 7.91 23.58
CA ALA A 182 24.34 6.52 23.12
C ALA A 182 23.94 6.43 21.64
N GLU A 183 24.82 5.81 20.85
CA GLU A 183 24.73 5.71 19.40
C GLU A 183 24.64 4.24 18.98
N ASP A 184 23.47 3.86 18.47
CA ASP A 184 23.21 2.51 17.93
C ASP A 184 23.15 2.59 16.40
N ALA A 185 23.72 1.60 15.71
CA ALA A 185 23.58 1.50 14.26
C ALA A 185 22.15 1.09 13.90
N ALA A 186 21.64 1.69 12.83
CA ALA A 186 20.34 1.38 12.26
C ALA A 186 20.49 0.47 11.03
N GLY A 187 21.36 0.85 10.09
CA GLY A 187 21.58 0.07 8.88
C GLY A 187 22.77 0.57 8.07
N VAL A 188 23.18 -0.20 7.08
CA VAL A 188 24.29 0.14 6.19
C VAL A 188 23.99 -0.26 4.75
N ALA A 189 24.34 0.62 3.82
CA ALA A 189 24.28 0.34 2.40
C ALA A 189 25.56 0.77 1.71
N VAL A 190 25.95 0.01 0.68
CA VAL A 190 27.11 0.33 -0.16
C VAL A 190 26.64 0.76 -1.54
N ARG A 191 27.17 1.89 -2.00
CA ARG A 191 26.92 2.41 -3.34
C ARG A 191 27.76 1.65 -4.39
N PRO A 192 27.36 1.63 -5.66
CA PRO A 192 28.14 0.98 -6.73
C PRO A 192 29.57 1.52 -6.90
N ASP A 193 29.83 2.74 -6.44
CA ASP A 193 31.16 3.37 -6.44
C ASP A 193 32.01 3.02 -5.22
N GLY A 194 31.51 2.13 -4.34
CA GLY A 194 32.18 1.65 -3.13
C GLY A 194 32.01 2.55 -1.91
N ARG A 195 31.35 3.72 -2.02
CA ARG A 195 31.06 4.57 -0.84
C ARG A 195 30.09 3.86 0.10
N ILE A 196 30.30 4.07 1.38
CA ILE A 196 29.53 3.44 2.47
C ILE A 196 28.59 4.50 3.03
N VAL A 197 27.30 4.20 3.11
CA VAL A 197 26.28 5.03 3.76
C VAL A 197 25.75 4.25 4.95
N ALA A 198 25.78 4.83 6.14
CA ALA A 198 25.30 4.17 7.35
C ALA A 198 24.43 5.09 8.19
N GLY A 199 23.38 4.52 8.76
CA GLY A 199 22.40 5.21 9.59
C GLY A 199 22.59 4.81 11.05
N ALA A 200 22.26 5.72 11.95
CA ALA A 200 22.38 5.52 13.38
C ALA A 200 21.30 6.28 14.15
N ARG A 201 20.99 5.81 15.34
CA ARG A 201 20.31 6.60 16.35
C ARG A 201 21.33 7.50 17.03
N ALA A 202 21.21 8.82 16.90
CA ALA A 202 22.17 9.78 17.45
C ALA A 202 21.51 10.68 18.49
N GLY A 203 21.50 10.26 19.77
CA GLY A 203 21.01 11.11 20.86
C GLY A 203 19.54 11.56 20.72
N GLY A 204 18.68 10.71 20.14
CA GLY A 204 17.28 11.03 19.84
C GLY A 204 17.06 11.75 18.51
N LEU A 205 18.04 11.67 17.60
CA LEU A 205 17.97 12.14 16.22
C LEU A 205 18.24 10.97 15.26
N PHE A 206 17.86 11.15 14.00
CA PHE A 206 18.41 10.34 12.90
C PHE A 206 19.82 10.82 12.60
N GLY A 207 20.81 9.96 12.81
CA GLY A 207 22.20 10.14 12.37
C GLY A 207 22.43 9.43 11.05
N LEU A 208 23.14 10.07 10.13
CA LEU A 208 23.49 9.51 8.83
C LEU A 208 24.92 9.90 8.49
N VAL A 209 25.73 8.92 8.13
CA VAL A 209 27.13 9.13 7.75
C VAL A 209 27.44 8.60 6.37
N ARG A 210 28.44 9.21 5.73
CA ARG A 210 29.02 8.68 4.50
C ARG A 210 30.53 8.66 4.53
N TYR A 211 31.08 7.51 4.17
CA TYR A 211 32.52 7.27 4.05
C TYR A 211 32.91 6.98 2.60
N LEU A 212 34.13 7.38 2.27
CA LEU A 212 34.83 6.91 1.08
C LEU A 212 35.19 5.42 1.23
N PRO A 213 35.54 4.73 0.13
CA PRO A 213 35.93 3.32 0.18
C PRO A 213 37.18 3.03 1.02
N ASP A 214 37.88 4.01 1.59
CA ASP A 214 39.00 3.79 2.51
C ASP A 214 38.63 4.06 3.99
N GLY A 215 37.37 4.40 4.25
CA GLY A 215 36.89 4.72 5.60
C GLY A 215 37.13 6.16 6.02
N SER A 216 37.73 7.00 5.16
CA SER A 216 37.77 8.43 5.44
C SER A 216 36.40 9.08 5.22
N PRO A 217 35.99 10.07 6.04
CA PRO A 217 34.72 10.76 5.87
C PRO A 217 34.60 11.39 4.47
N ASP A 218 33.43 11.30 3.84
CA ASP A 218 33.22 11.85 2.51
C ASP A 218 33.01 13.39 2.56
N PRO A 219 33.96 14.20 2.03
CA PRO A 219 33.86 15.66 2.09
C PRO A 219 32.75 16.23 1.18
N ALA A 220 32.11 15.40 0.34
CA ALA A 220 30.96 15.79 -0.47
C ALA A 220 29.62 15.49 0.23
N PHE A 221 29.63 15.18 1.52
CA PHE A 221 28.44 14.84 2.30
C PHE A 221 28.37 15.64 3.60
N GLY A 222 27.16 15.97 4.07
CA GLY A 222 26.96 16.56 5.40
C GLY A 222 27.53 17.97 5.60
N GLY A 223 27.91 18.65 4.52
CA GLY A 223 28.63 19.93 4.62
C GLY A 223 30.15 19.80 4.75
N GLY A 224 30.68 18.57 4.63
CA GLY A 224 32.10 18.29 4.44
C GLY A 224 32.75 17.42 5.50
N ASP A 225 32.05 17.11 6.58
CA ASP A 225 32.51 16.22 7.66
C ASP A 225 31.99 14.78 7.51
N GLY A 226 31.15 14.51 6.50
CA GLY A 226 30.59 13.20 6.25
C GLY A 226 29.43 12.82 7.18
N VAL A 227 28.89 13.74 7.99
CA VAL A 227 27.87 13.46 9.01
C VAL A 227 26.64 14.36 8.82
N VAL A 228 25.46 13.79 9.03
CA VAL A 228 24.18 14.50 9.03
C VAL A 228 23.39 14.05 10.25
N THR A 229 22.81 14.98 10.99
CA THR A 229 21.81 14.68 12.02
C THR A 229 20.50 15.41 11.75
N THR A 230 19.39 14.71 11.96
CA THR A 230 18.05 15.21 11.63
C THR A 230 17.08 14.97 12.78
N SER A 231 16.41 16.03 13.21
CA SER A 231 15.24 15.90 14.09
C SER A 231 13.98 15.63 13.28
N LEU A 232 13.13 14.73 13.77
CA LEU A 232 11.79 14.47 13.22
C LEU A 232 10.68 15.14 14.03
N SER A 233 11.03 15.85 15.10
CA SER A 233 10.07 16.61 15.90
C SER A 233 10.62 17.99 16.23
N ASP A 234 9.75 19.00 16.13
CA ASP A 234 10.04 20.35 16.61
C ASP A 234 9.84 20.46 18.14
N THR A 235 9.30 19.41 18.78
CA THR A 235 9.05 19.41 20.21
C THR A 235 10.28 18.88 20.97
N PRO A 236 10.89 19.69 21.85
CA PRO A 236 12.05 19.27 22.61
C PRO A 236 11.75 18.02 23.45
N GLY A 237 12.65 17.04 23.40
CA GLY A 237 12.57 15.82 24.22
C GLY A 237 11.64 14.72 23.69
N VAL A 238 11.07 14.87 22.48
CA VAL A 238 10.43 13.75 21.79
C VAL A 238 11.50 12.76 21.32
N GLY A 239 11.35 11.50 21.67
CA GLY A 239 12.26 10.44 21.26
C GLY A 239 12.09 10.14 19.78
N VAL A 240 13.22 10.06 19.06
CA VAL A 240 13.31 9.50 17.73
C VAL A 240 14.26 8.31 17.78
N THR A 241 13.89 7.22 17.13
CA THR A 241 14.73 6.04 16.99
C THR A 241 14.89 5.74 15.50
N ALA A 242 16.11 5.73 15.00
CA ALA A 242 16.40 5.23 13.64
C ALA A 242 16.50 3.72 13.69
N ARG A 243 15.98 3.04 12.66
CA ARG A 243 15.90 1.57 12.62
C ARG A 243 16.54 0.96 11.39
N ASP A 244 16.42 1.59 10.23
CA ASP A 244 17.02 1.10 8.99
C ASP A 244 17.18 2.21 7.93
N LEU A 245 17.90 1.92 6.84
CA LEU A 245 18.04 2.79 5.67
C LEU A 245 18.03 2.01 4.35
N ALA A 246 17.57 2.67 3.30
CA ALA A 246 17.67 2.17 1.93
C ALA A 246 18.16 3.24 0.94
N LEU A 247 18.85 2.79 -0.10
CA LEU A 247 19.25 3.63 -1.23
C LEU A 247 18.23 3.53 -2.36
N GLN A 248 17.81 4.68 -2.89
CA GLN A 248 17.03 4.74 -4.12
C GLN A 248 17.95 4.68 -5.36
N PRO A 249 17.43 4.25 -6.53
CA PRO A 249 18.22 4.16 -7.77
C PRO A 249 18.86 5.48 -8.23
N ASP A 250 18.27 6.63 -7.86
CA ASP A 250 18.80 7.96 -8.15
C ASP A 250 19.89 8.43 -7.16
N GLY A 251 20.23 7.59 -6.18
CA GLY A 251 21.23 7.86 -5.16
C GLY A 251 20.70 8.61 -3.94
N LYS A 252 19.39 8.89 -3.86
CA LYS A 252 18.78 9.38 -2.62
C LYS A 252 18.80 8.30 -1.54
N ILE A 253 18.74 8.75 -0.29
CA ILE A 253 18.81 7.90 0.90
C ILE A 253 17.50 8.07 1.65
N VAL A 254 16.87 6.97 2.04
CA VAL A 254 15.67 6.96 2.86
C VAL A 254 16.02 6.29 4.18
N MET A 255 15.74 6.96 5.29
CA MET A 255 15.83 6.37 6.63
C MET A 255 14.44 6.18 7.22
N ILE A 256 14.27 5.12 7.99
CA ILE A 256 13.04 4.81 8.72
C ILE A 256 13.30 4.67 10.22
N GLY A 257 12.25 4.90 10.99
CA GLY A 257 12.12 4.45 12.35
C GLY A 257 10.82 4.96 12.95
N ASP A 258 10.90 5.45 14.18
CA ASP A 258 9.75 5.92 14.96
C ASP A 258 9.98 7.30 15.59
N VAL A 259 8.89 8.03 15.77
CA VAL A 259 8.86 9.30 16.51
C VAL A 259 7.71 9.30 17.51
N GLY A 260 7.98 9.69 18.75
CA GLY A 260 6.93 9.75 19.77
C GLY A 260 7.42 9.81 21.21
N GLN A 261 6.47 9.98 22.14
CA GLN A 261 6.71 9.83 23.59
C GLN A 261 5.70 8.86 24.23
N THR A 262 4.43 8.94 23.83
CA THR A 262 3.33 8.11 24.38
C THR A 262 2.50 7.40 23.32
N SER A 263 2.73 7.71 22.04
CA SER A 263 2.24 7.04 20.85
C SER A 263 3.37 7.18 19.84
N PHE A 264 3.84 6.07 19.29
CA PHE A 264 4.88 6.07 18.26
C PHE A 264 4.19 6.01 16.90
N ASP A 265 4.67 6.83 15.98
CA ASP A 265 4.25 6.83 14.58
C ASP A 265 5.43 6.41 13.70
N PHE A 266 5.13 5.80 12.55
CA PHE A 266 6.15 5.57 11.52
C PHE A 266 6.76 6.90 11.12
N ALA A 267 8.09 6.97 11.06
CA ALA A 267 8.79 8.18 10.70
C ALA A 267 9.80 7.89 9.59
N LEU A 268 9.76 8.68 8.52
CA LEU A 268 10.69 8.59 7.40
C LEU A 268 11.36 9.95 7.18
N ALA A 269 12.65 9.91 6.83
CA ALA A 269 13.36 11.07 6.29
C ALA A 269 14.05 10.68 4.99
N ARG A 270 13.97 11.57 4.00
CA ARG A 270 14.66 11.39 2.72
C ARG A 270 15.73 12.45 2.51
N TYR A 271 16.89 12.00 2.06
CA TYR A 271 18.06 12.82 1.82
C TYR A 271 18.48 12.75 0.35
N ASN A 272 18.98 13.86 -0.16
CA ASN A 272 19.68 13.93 -1.43
C ASN A 272 21.02 13.18 -1.35
N PRO A 273 21.63 12.88 -2.51
CA PRO A 273 22.95 12.27 -2.57
C PRO A 273 24.07 13.11 -1.95
N ASP A 274 23.85 14.32 -1.43
CA ASP A 274 24.84 15.12 -0.69
C ASP A 274 24.55 15.18 0.82
N GLY A 275 23.49 14.50 1.28
CA GLY A 275 23.08 14.45 2.68
C GLY A 275 22.14 15.57 3.09
N SER A 276 21.85 16.53 2.22
CA SER A 276 20.80 17.51 2.49
C SER A 276 19.41 16.85 2.47
N LEU A 277 18.47 17.33 3.29
CA LEU A 277 17.08 16.86 3.25
C LEU A 277 16.44 17.15 1.88
N ASP A 278 15.71 16.17 1.35
CA ASP A 278 14.98 16.31 0.09
C ASP A 278 13.60 16.92 0.34
N THR A 279 13.49 18.23 0.20
CA THR A 279 12.24 18.98 0.43
C THR A 279 11.10 18.62 -0.55
N THR A 280 11.34 17.80 -1.57
CA THR A 280 10.25 17.26 -2.43
C THR A 280 9.51 16.08 -1.79
N PHE A 281 10.02 15.54 -0.69
CA PHE A 281 9.40 14.48 0.11
C PHE A 281 8.67 15.09 1.31
N GLY A 282 7.35 14.94 1.40
CA GLY A 282 6.55 15.51 2.51
C GLY A 282 6.53 17.04 2.61
N GLY A 283 7.24 17.74 1.72
CA GLY A 283 7.40 19.20 1.70
C GLY A 283 8.64 19.73 2.45
N ASP A 284 9.19 18.95 3.39
CA ASP A 284 10.34 19.33 4.22
C ASP A 284 11.41 18.23 4.34
N GLY A 285 11.25 17.13 3.61
CA GLY A 285 12.11 15.95 3.65
C GLY A 285 11.69 14.87 4.62
N LYS A 286 10.55 15.02 5.31
CA LYS A 286 10.10 14.10 6.37
C LYS A 286 8.65 13.70 6.17
N VAL A 287 8.31 12.50 6.64
CA VAL A 287 6.94 12.00 6.68
C VAL A 287 6.72 11.28 8.01
N THR A 288 5.60 11.56 8.66
CA THR A 288 5.10 10.81 9.82
C THR A 288 3.75 10.21 9.49
N THR A 289 3.57 8.92 9.76
CA THR A 289 2.34 8.19 9.43
C THR A 289 1.76 7.54 10.68
N ASP A 290 0.59 8.03 11.08
CA ASP A 290 -0.22 7.45 12.14
C ASP A 290 -1.23 6.45 11.53
N LEU A 291 -1.13 5.18 11.92
CA LEU A 291 -2.05 4.11 11.53
C LEU A 291 -3.09 3.78 12.61
N GLY A 292 -3.12 4.56 13.69
CA GLY A 292 -3.94 4.38 14.87
C GLY A 292 -3.29 3.48 15.92
N GLY A 293 -3.19 3.98 17.16
CA GLY A 293 -2.58 3.24 18.27
C GLY A 293 -1.05 3.35 18.25
N TYR A 294 -0.36 2.33 18.75
CA TYR A 294 1.11 2.30 18.77
C TYR A 294 1.64 1.71 17.46
N ASN A 295 2.43 2.49 16.73
CA ASN A 295 3.04 2.11 15.46
C ASN A 295 4.56 2.18 15.56
N TRP A 296 5.25 1.13 15.14
CA TRP A 296 6.70 1.09 15.14
C TRP A 296 7.20 0.83 13.73
N GLY A 297 8.12 1.63 13.21
CA GLY A 297 8.82 1.36 11.94
C GLY A 297 10.13 0.63 12.19
N GLU A 298 10.44 -0.44 11.48
CA GLU A 298 11.63 -1.27 11.67
C GLU A 298 12.51 -1.34 10.43
N ALA A 299 11.95 -1.60 9.24
CA ALA A 299 12.73 -1.83 8.02
C ALA A 299 12.17 -1.07 6.82
N VAL A 300 13.05 -0.76 5.86
CA VAL A 300 12.67 -0.04 4.64
C VAL A 300 13.35 -0.61 3.40
N VAL A 301 12.56 -0.77 2.34
CA VAL A 301 13.06 -1.19 1.03
C VAL A 301 12.50 -0.31 -0.08
N VAL A 302 13.18 -0.31 -1.22
CA VAL A 302 12.79 0.46 -2.40
C VAL A 302 12.47 -0.51 -3.53
N GLN A 303 11.25 -0.42 -4.08
CA GLN A 303 10.84 -1.17 -5.26
C GLN A 303 11.53 -0.62 -6.52
N SER A 304 11.58 -1.40 -7.61
CA SER A 304 12.21 -1.01 -8.88
C SER A 304 11.63 0.28 -9.47
N SER A 305 10.36 0.58 -9.17
CA SER A 305 9.67 1.82 -9.52
C SER A 305 10.15 3.06 -8.75
N GLY A 306 10.97 2.89 -7.72
CA GLY A 306 11.40 3.94 -6.80
C GLY A 306 10.45 4.21 -5.64
N LYS A 307 9.30 3.52 -5.57
CA LYS A 307 8.39 3.58 -4.41
C LYS A 307 9.05 2.99 -3.17
N ILE A 308 8.71 3.55 -2.02
CA ILE A 308 9.32 3.21 -0.73
C ILE A 308 8.33 2.35 0.05
N VAL A 309 8.76 1.20 0.53
CA VAL A 309 7.98 0.32 1.40
C VAL A 309 8.65 0.28 2.76
N ALA A 310 7.93 0.78 3.76
CA ALA A 310 8.26 0.72 5.17
C ALA A 310 7.55 -0.48 5.81
N SER A 311 8.13 -1.08 6.84
CA SER A 311 7.42 -2.07 7.67
C SER A 311 7.66 -1.87 9.14
N GLY A 312 6.82 -2.53 9.93
CA GLY A 312 7.08 -2.76 11.33
C GLY A 312 5.82 -3.30 12.01
N TRP A 313 5.47 -2.72 13.15
CA TRP A 313 4.45 -3.27 14.03
C TRP A 313 3.29 -2.30 14.25
N THR A 314 2.08 -2.80 13.99
CA THR A 314 0.82 -2.16 14.40
C THR A 314 -0.14 -3.24 14.88
N GLY A 315 -0.50 -3.21 16.17
CA GLY A 315 -1.56 -4.07 16.72
C GLY A 315 -1.27 -5.58 16.68
N GLY A 316 -0.01 -6.01 16.76
CA GLY A 316 0.35 -7.44 16.80
C GLY A 316 0.50 -8.11 15.43
N ARG A 317 0.56 -7.33 14.35
CA ARG A 317 0.58 -7.83 12.97
C ARG A 317 1.80 -7.36 12.21
N PHE A 318 2.23 -8.18 11.27
CA PHE A 318 3.12 -7.74 10.19
C PHE A 318 2.42 -6.64 9.40
N THR A 319 3.02 -5.46 9.38
CA THR A 319 2.43 -4.25 8.76
C THR A 319 3.45 -3.62 7.82
N LEU A 320 3.04 -3.39 6.57
CA LEU A 320 3.80 -2.72 5.54
C LEU A 320 3.03 -1.48 5.06
N VAL A 321 3.73 -0.38 4.83
CA VAL A 321 3.19 0.89 4.36
C VAL A 321 3.96 1.32 3.14
N ARG A 322 3.27 1.68 2.05
CA ARG A 322 3.94 2.15 0.83
C ARG A 322 3.72 3.63 0.59
N TYR A 323 4.79 4.30 0.18
CA TYR A 323 4.82 5.73 -0.15
C TYR A 323 5.21 5.94 -1.62
N HIS A 324 4.61 6.97 -2.21
CA HIS A 324 5.03 7.55 -3.47
C HIS A 324 6.37 8.30 -3.33
N LEU A 325 6.97 8.67 -4.47
CA LEU A 325 8.22 9.42 -4.49
C LEU A 325 8.07 10.84 -3.92
N ASP A 326 6.89 11.35 -3.65
CA ASP A 326 6.68 12.63 -2.96
C ASP A 326 6.41 12.46 -1.45
N GLY A 327 6.40 11.22 -0.96
CA GLY A 327 6.12 10.90 0.45
C GLY A 327 4.65 10.77 0.79
N SER A 328 3.74 10.95 -0.17
CA SER A 328 2.32 10.64 0.04
C SER A 328 2.08 9.12 0.08
N LEU A 329 1.07 8.68 0.85
CA LEU A 329 0.70 7.27 0.93
C LEU A 329 0.16 6.76 -0.42
N ASP A 330 0.64 5.60 -0.86
CA ASP A 330 0.19 4.96 -2.09
C ASP A 330 -1.08 4.15 -1.87
N SER A 331 -2.25 4.77 -2.07
CA SER A 331 -3.55 4.12 -1.87
C SER A 331 -3.78 2.83 -2.67
N GLY A 332 -3.01 2.56 -3.73
CA GLY A 332 -3.05 1.31 -4.51
C GLY A 332 -2.20 0.18 -3.92
N PHE A 333 -1.61 0.37 -2.73
CA PHE A 333 -0.93 -0.68 -1.97
C PHE A 333 -1.82 -1.23 -0.86
N GLY A 334 -2.06 -2.53 -0.86
CA GLY A 334 -2.92 -3.19 0.11
C GLY A 334 -4.29 -2.49 0.19
N THR A 335 -4.69 -2.09 1.39
CA THR A 335 -5.88 -1.27 1.62
C THR A 335 -5.45 0.13 2.07
N GLY A 336 -5.64 1.13 1.20
CA GLY A 336 -5.38 2.53 1.55
C GLY A 336 -3.91 2.86 1.82
N GLY A 337 -2.97 2.11 1.23
CA GLY A 337 -1.53 2.29 1.43
C GLY A 337 -0.90 1.36 2.45
N VAL A 338 -1.71 0.51 3.09
CA VAL A 338 -1.27 -0.40 4.14
C VAL A 338 -1.58 -1.85 3.76
N ALA A 339 -0.58 -2.72 3.88
CA ALA A 339 -0.74 -4.16 3.82
C ALA A 339 -0.48 -4.77 5.19
N THR A 340 -1.35 -5.68 5.63
CA THR A 340 -1.18 -6.38 6.90
C THR A 340 -1.36 -7.88 6.72
N THR A 341 -0.64 -8.67 7.49
CA THR A 341 -0.94 -10.10 7.65
C THR A 341 -0.95 -10.50 9.11
N ASP A 342 -1.85 -11.44 9.44
CA ASP A 342 -2.07 -11.93 10.79
C ASP A 342 -1.66 -13.39 10.84
N PHE A 343 -0.74 -13.73 11.74
CA PHE A 343 -0.29 -15.10 11.96
C PHE A 343 -1.18 -15.87 12.97
N GLY A 344 -2.20 -15.22 13.54
CA GLY A 344 -3.05 -15.75 14.61
C GLY A 344 -2.44 -15.63 16.00
N THR A 345 -1.22 -15.12 16.08
CA THR A 345 -0.43 -14.84 17.28
C THR A 345 0.17 -13.44 17.17
N GLY A 346 0.72 -12.92 18.27
CA GLY A 346 1.51 -11.69 18.21
C GLY A 346 2.68 -11.88 17.23
N SER A 347 2.80 -10.97 16.27
CA SER A 347 3.82 -10.99 15.23
C SER A 347 4.40 -9.60 14.98
N ALA A 348 5.67 -9.54 14.57
CA ALA A 348 6.38 -8.31 14.25
C ALA A 348 7.38 -8.55 13.10
N VAL A 349 7.47 -7.59 12.18
CA VAL A 349 8.49 -7.58 11.12
C VAL A 349 9.76 -6.95 11.68
N ASN A 350 10.90 -7.59 11.43
CA ASN A 350 12.22 -7.04 11.73
C ASN A 350 12.95 -6.61 10.46
N ASP A 351 12.71 -7.28 9.32
CA ASP A 351 13.40 -6.96 8.06
C ASP A 351 12.57 -7.25 6.80
N LEU A 352 12.94 -6.63 5.68
CA LEU A 352 12.33 -6.73 4.36
C LEU A 352 13.37 -6.98 3.27
N VAL A 353 13.01 -7.80 2.29
CA VAL A 353 13.73 -7.85 1.00
C VAL A 353 12.78 -7.75 -0.18
N VAL A 354 13.23 -7.11 -1.26
CA VAL A 354 12.49 -7.01 -2.53
C VAL A 354 13.06 -8.00 -3.52
N GLN A 355 12.19 -8.83 -4.09
CA GLN A 355 12.52 -9.75 -5.17
C GLN A 355 12.60 -9.01 -6.52
N PRO A 356 13.30 -9.54 -7.54
CA PRO A 356 13.47 -8.88 -8.84
C PRO A 356 12.17 -8.54 -9.59
N ASP A 357 11.06 -9.14 -9.19
CA ASP A 357 9.70 -8.97 -9.71
C ASP A 357 8.86 -7.99 -8.86
N ASP A 358 9.51 -7.22 -7.98
CA ASP A 358 8.91 -6.29 -7.01
C ASP A 358 8.03 -6.92 -5.92
N ARG A 359 7.96 -8.26 -5.81
CA ARG A 359 7.40 -8.91 -4.63
C ARG A 359 8.25 -8.60 -3.40
N ILE A 360 7.61 -8.51 -2.25
CA ILE A 360 8.25 -8.15 -0.99
C ILE A 360 8.16 -9.34 -0.05
N VAL A 361 9.30 -9.77 0.49
CA VAL A 361 9.34 -10.77 1.57
C VAL A 361 9.61 -10.02 2.86
N ALA A 362 8.72 -10.18 3.83
CA ALA A 362 8.87 -9.65 5.18
C ALA A 362 9.24 -10.79 6.13
N GLY A 363 10.21 -10.55 7.00
CA GLY A 363 10.73 -11.51 7.97
C GLY A 363 10.69 -10.94 9.38
N GLY A 364 10.55 -11.81 10.38
CA GLY A 364 10.49 -11.42 11.77
C GLY A 364 10.14 -12.58 12.68
N THR A 365 9.24 -12.33 13.63
CA THR A 365 8.76 -13.34 14.58
C THR A 365 7.23 -13.44 14.58
N ALA A 366 6.72 -14.65 14.75
CA ALA A 366 5.30 -14.89 15.04
C ALA A 366 5.17 -16.06 16.01
N GLY A 367 4.52 -15.83 17.15
CA GLY A 367 4.32 -16.88 18.15
C GLY A 367 5.61 -17.41 18.80
N GLY A 368 6.74 -16.71 18.63
CA GLY A 368 8.05 -17.17 19.09
C GLY A 368 8.73 -18.14 18.12
N ASP A 369 8.41 -18.10 16.83
CA ASP A 369 9.13 -18.78 15.75
C ASP A 369 9.62 -17.74 14.72
N PHE A 370 10.62 -18.09 13.91
CA PHE A 370 10.93 -17.31 12.70
C PHE A 370 9.67 -17.26 11.84
N ALA A 371 9.32 -16.09 11.34
CA ALA A 371 8.12 -15.91 10.52
C ALA A 371 8.44 -15.13 9.26
N LEU A 372 8.00 -15.66 8.12
CA LEU A 372 8.08 -14.99 6.83
C LEU A 372 6.68 -14.86 6.22
N ALA A 373 6.44 -13.72 5.59
CA ALA A 373 5.29 -13.51 4.72
C ALA A 373 5.74 -12.89 3.41
N ARG A 374 5.10 -13.28 2.30
CA ARG A 374 5.37 -12.66 1.00
C ARG A 374 4.17 -11.90 0.49
N PHE A 375 4.42 -10.72 -0.05
CA PHE A 375 3.44 -9.84 -0.65
C PHE A 375 3.76 -9.64 -2.12
N HIS A 376 2.71 -9.50 -2.93
CA HIS A 376 2.84 -9.02 -4.29
C HIS A 376 3.32 -7.57 -4.31
N ALA A 377 3.77 -7.11 -5.48
CA ALA A 377 4.20 -5.74 -5.65
C ALA A 377 3.14 -4.71 -5.23
N ASN A 378 1.84 -5.03 -5.33
CA ASN A 378 0.72 -4.19 -4.89
C ASN A 378 0.37 -4.35 -3.39
N GLY A 379 1.11 -5.11 -2.60
CA GLY A 379 0.85 -5.29 -1.16
C GLY A 379 -0.24 -6.30 -0.82
N THR A 380 -0.83 -6.98 -1.79
CA THR A 380 -1.70 -8.14 -1.51
C THR A 380 -0.84 -9.34 -1.08
N LEU A 381 -1.34 -10.15 -0.14
CA LEU A 381 -0.60 -11.32 0.36
C LEU A 381 -0.49 -12.40 -0.71
N ASP A 382 0.72 -12.89 -0.97
CA ASP A 382 0.98 -13.94 -1.96
C ASP A 382 0.65 -15.31 -1.40
N THR A 383 -0.60 -15.74 -1.59
CA THR A 383 -1.08 -17.04 -1.09
C THR A 383 -0.33 -18.26 -1.63
N GLY A 384 0.46 -18.10 -2.71
CA GLY A 384 1.31 -19.15 -3.28
C GLY A 384 2.66 -19.33 -2.58
N PHE A 385 2.95 -18.51 -1.55
CA PHE A 385 4.13 -18.64 -0.70
C PHE A 385 3.81 -19.36 0.61
N GLY A 386 4.54 -20.43 0.93
CA GLY A 386 4.33 -21.24 2.12
C GLY A 386 2.87 -21.70 2.26
N THR A 387 2.31 -21.56 3.46
CA THR A 387 0.90 -21.84 3.73
C THR A 387 0.09 -20.55 3.76
N ASN A 388 -0.66 -20.28 2.69
CA ASN A 388 -1.49 -19.07 2.55
C ASN A 388 -0.68 -17.77 2.74
N GLY A 389 0.47 -17.68 2.07
CA GLY A 389 1.36 -16.53 2.06
C GLY A 389 2.28 -16.39 3.25
N ARG A 390 2.36 -17.41 4.10
CA ARG A 390 3.06 -17.38 5.38
C ARG A 390 3.86 -18.66 5.60
N THR A 391 5.00 -18.51 6.23
CA THR A 391 5.84 -19.61 6.71
C THR A 391 6.29 -19.31 8.12
N THR A 392 6.24 -20.30 9.01
CA THR A 392 6.93 -20.24 10.30
C THR A 392 8.01 -21.32 10.38
N THR A 393 9.06 -21.07 11.16
CA THR A 393 10.19 -21.98 11.29
C THR A 393 10.72 -21.96 12.71
N ASP A 394 10.54 -23.09 13.38
CA ASP A 394 10.93 -23.32 14.78
C ASP A 394 12.43 -23.67 14.89
N PHE A 395 13.15 -22.94 15.75
CA PHE A 395 14.55 -23.18 16.17
C PHE A 395 14.67 -23.44 17.68
N GLY A 396 13.55 -23.67 18.37
CA GLY A 396 13.48 -23.95 19.80
C GLY A 396 12.51 -23.02 20.51
N ALA A 397 12.92 -22.55 21.69
CA ALA A 397 12.08 -21.65 22.48
C ALA A 397 12.34 -20.20 22.06
N GLY A 398 11.37 -19.58 21.39
CA GLY A 398 11.34 -18.12 21.19
C GLY A 398 12.35 -17.64 20.15
N ASP A 399 12.02 -17.80 18.88
CA ASP A 399 12.87 -17.48 17.74
C ASP A 399 12.42 -16.20 17.03
N SER A 400 13.39 -15.43 16.53
CA SER A 400 13.16 -14.23 15.72
C SER A 400 14.17 -14.17 14.58
N ALA A 401 13.67 -14.01 13.35
CA ALA A 401 14.53 -13.61 12.23
C ALA A 401 14.76 -12.10 12.32
N TYR A 402 16.00 -11.66 12.43
CA TYR A 402 16.37 -10.24 12.51
C TYR A 402 16.82 -9.67 11.17
N GLY A 403 17.47 -10.49 10.33
CA GLY A 403 17.89 -10.10 8.99
C GLY A 403 17.44 -11.08 7.92
N LEU A 404 17.19 -10.55 6.73
CA LEU A 404 16.85 -11.27 5.51
C LEU A 404 17.82 -10.89 4.40
N ALA A 405 18.22 -11.88 3.60
CA ALA A 405 18.97 -11.61 2.38
C ALA A 405 18.46 -12.44 1.21
N LEU A 406 18.41 -11.80 0.04
CA LEU A 406 17.99 -12.46 -1.19
C LEU A 406 19.19 -13.00 -1.97
N GLN A 407 19.13 -14.28 -2.32
CA GLN A 407 20.10 -14.89 -3.24
C GLN A 407 19.74 -14.57 -4.70
N PRO A 408 20.71 -14.52 -5.63
CA PRO A 408 20.45 -14.23 -7.04
C PRO A 408 19.47 -15.17 -7.75
N ASP A 409 19.28 -16.39 -7.23
CA ASP A 409 18.32 -17.37 -7.73
C ASP A 409 16.90 -17.20 -7.15
N GLY A 410 16.69 -16.13 -6.37
CA GLY A 410 15.41 -15.76 -5.77
C GLY A 410 15.13 -16.42 -4.42
N LYS A 411 16.00 -17.30 -3.91
CA LYS A 411 15.85 -17.87 -2.56
C LYS A 411 16.10 -16.80 -1.50
N THR A 412 15.40 -16.92 -0.36
CA THR A 412 15.57 -16.01 0.78
C THR A 412 16.30 -16.74 1.90
N VAL A 413 17.35 -16.12 2.43
CA VAL A 413 18.03 -16.55 3.65
C VAL A 413 17.54 -15.66 4.78
N ALA A 414 17.14 -16.27 5.90
CA ALA A 414 16.80 -15.57 7.12
C ALA A 414 17.80 -15.92 8.21
N PHE A 415 18.20 -14.93 8.99
CA PHE A 415 19.14 -15.05 10.10
C PHE A 415 18.59 -14.38 11.36
N GLY A 416 18.90 -14.96 12.51
CA GLY A 416 18.57 -14.37 13.80
C GLY A 416 18.85 -15.33 14.94
N SER A 417 18.05 -15.25 16.00
CA SER A 417 18.35 -15.94 17.27
C SER A 417 17.14 -16.63 17.86
N ASN A 418 17.40 -17.55 18.78
CA ASN A 418 16.42 -18.14 19.67
C ASN A 418 16.59 -17.68 21.13
N GLY A 419 15.58 -17.94 21.96
CA GLY A 419 15.53 -17.55 23.37
C GLY A 419 16.49 -18.31 24.27
N ASP A 420 17.21 -19.30 23.74
CA ASP A 420 18.28 -20.02 24.43
C ASP A 420 19.68 -19.41 24.14
N GLY A 421 19.74 -18.31 23.37
CA GLY A 421 21.00 -17.62 23.03
C GLY A 421 21.79 -18.33 21.92
N LEU A 422 21.09 -19.01 21.01
CA LEU A 422 21.66 -19.65 19.82
C LEU A 422 21.26 -18.88 18.56
N ARG A 423 22.16 -18.85 17.58
CA ARG A 423 21.93 -18.21 16.29
C ARG A 423 21.40 -19.25 15.28
N GLY A 424 20.54 -18.83 14.36
CA GLY A 424 19.87 -19.70 13.40
C GLY A 424 19.87 -19.11 12.00
N LEU A 425 20.22 -19.93 11.00
CA LEU A 425 20.01 -19.63 9.58
C LEU A 425 18.95 -20.56 9.02
N ALA A 426 17.99 -20.00 8.29
CA ALA A 426 17.05 -20.75 7.47
C ALA A 426 17.13 -20.29 6.02
N ARG A 427 16.99 -21.21 5.07
CA ARG A 427 16.80 -20.86 3.67
C ARG A 427 15.45 -21.32 3.16
N TYR A 428 14.76 -20.42 2.49
CA TYR A 428 13.44 -20.63 1.90
C TYR A 428 13.54 -20.62 0.39
N LEU A 429 12.80 -21.52 -0.25
CA LEU A 429 12.72 -21.58 -1.69
C LEU A 429 12.12 -20.30 -2.24
N GLY A 430 12.82 -19.75 -3.22
CA GLY A 430 12.32 -18.69 -4.08
C GLY A 430 11.39 -19.21 -5.17
N GLY A 431 11.09 -18.35 -6.12
CA GLY A 431 10.22 -18.63 -7.25
C GLY A 431 8.93 -17.81 -7.21
N GLU A 432 8.29 -17.65 -8.36
CA GLU A 432 7.12 -16.80 -8.61
C GLU A 432 5.86 -17.10 -7.75
N GLY A 433 5.93 -18.05 -6.81
CA GLY A 433 4.76 -18.70 -6.22
C GLY A 433 4.21 -19.73 -7.21
N ALA A 434 3.10 -20.38 -6.87
CA ALA A 434 2.18 -20.74 -7.95
C ALA A 434 1.97 -19.48 -8.81
N PRO A 435 1.98 -19.56 -10.16
CA PRO A 435 1.54 -18.42 -10.95
C PRO A 435 0.20 -17.97 -10.37
N GLN A 436 -0.01 -16.66 -10.24
CA GLN A 436 -1.30 -16.09 -9.86
C GLN A 436 -2.39 -16.97 -10.49
N PRO A 437 -3.33 -17.56 -9.72
CA PRO A 437 -4.44 -18.27 -10.34
C PRO A 437 -5.06 -17.25 -11.28
N THR A 438 -4.89 -17.44 -12.60
CA THR A 438 -4.97 -16.36 -13.61
C THR A 438 -5.96 -15.31 -13.17
N GLY A 439 -5.42 -14.21 -12.62
CA GLY A 439 -6.24 -13.16 -12.03
C GLY A 439 -7.23 -12.71 -13.09
N VAL A 440 -8.46 -12.43 -12.66
CA VAL A 440 -9.39 -11.82 -13.60
C VAL A 440 -9.15 -10.33 -13.51
N ASP A 441 -8.53 -9.81 -14.55
CA ASP A 441 -8.28 -8.39 -14.79
C ASP A 441 -9.59 -7.68 -15.17
N LEU A 442 -10.02 -6.77 -14.31
CA LEU A 442 -11.17 -5.91 -14.41
C LEU A 442 -10.72 -4.45 -14.58
N ALA A 443 -10.98 -3.89 -15.75
CA ALA A 443 -10.77 -2.47 -15.98
C ALA A 443 -12.08 -1.68 -15.80
N VAL A 444 -11.99 -0.46 -15.25
CA VAL A 444 -13.07 0.53 -15.32
C VAL A 444 -12.72 1.73 -16.17
N THR A 445 -13.67 2.11 -17.02
CA THR A 445 -13.66 3.41 -17.71
C THR A 445 -14.91 4.18 -17.35
N LYS A 446 -14.82 5.51 -17.32
CA LYS A 446 -15.95 6.36 -16.96
C LYS A 446 -16.07 7.55 -17.90
N SER A 447 -17.29 7.81 -18.32
CA SER A 447 -17.68 9.03 -19.03
C SER A 447 -18.76 9.74 -18.21
N GLY A 448 -18.77 11.07 -18.25
CA GLY A 448 -19.71 11.87 -17.47
C GLY A 448 -19.96 13.23 -18.10
N THR A 449 -21.03 13.88 -17.63
CA THR A 449 -21.32 15.28 -17.95
C THR A 449 -20.11 16.17 -17.60
N ALA A 450 -19.64 17.03 -18.51
CA ALA A 450 -18.50 17.91 -18.20
C ALA A 450 -18.90 19.13 -17.37
N THR A 451 -20.09 19.68 -17.63
CA THR A 451 -20.64 20.87 -16.97
C THR A 451 -22.13 20.70 -16.75
N VAL A 452 -22.64 21.10 -15.58
CA VAL A 452 -24.06 21.01 -15.21
C VAL A 452 -24.47 22.25 -14.42
N SER A 453 -25.75 22.62 -14.44
CA SER A 453 -26.27 23.70 -13.60
C SER A 453 -27.06 23.15 -12.42
N ILE A 454 -27.19 23.92 -11.35
CA ILE A 454 -28.16 23.63 -10.27
C ILE A 454 -29.57 23.56 -10.90
N GLY A 455 -30.29 22.49 -10.57
CA GLY A 455 -31.60 22.15 -11.16
C GLY A 455 -31.53 21.28 -12.42
N ASP A 456 -30.33 20.94 -12.90
CA ASP A 456 -30.10 19.89 -13.88
C ASP A 456 -29.42 18.67 -13.21
N ARG A 457 -29.42 17.52 -13.89
CA ARG A 457 -28.76 16.29 -13.41
C ARG A 457 -27.49 15.98 -14.21
N ALA A 458 -26.44 15.57 -13.51
CA ALA A 458 -25.24 14.99 -14.10
C ALA A 458 -25.43 13.48 -14.27
N THR A 459 -25.04 12.95 -15.43
CA THR A 459 -25.12 11.53 -15.72
C THR A 459 -23.72 10.99 -15.96
N TYR A 460 -23.41 9.89 -15.29
CA TYR A 460 -22.16 9.17 -15.44
C TYR A 460 -22.43 7.76 -15.93
N THR A 461 -21.65 7.30 -16.90
CA THR A 461 -21.66 5.92 -17.36
C THR A 461 -20.31 5.30 -17.03
N VAL A 462 -20.32 4.38 -16.07
CA VAL A 462 -19.18 3.51 -15.73
C VAL A 462 -19.26 2.27 -16.59
N THR A 463 -18.18 1.91 -17.26
CA THR A 463 -18.04 0.63 -17.98
C THR A 463 -17.05 -0.23 -17.22
N VAL A 464 -17.51 -1.41 -16.79
CA VAL A 464 -16.69 -2.45 -16.16
C VAL A 464 -16.37 -3.49 -17.23
N THR A 465 -15.10 -3.78 -17.44
CA THR A 465 -14.62 -4.73 -18.46
C THR A 465 -13.79 -5.81 -17.81
N ASN A 466 -14.14 -7.07 -18.02
CA ASN A 466 -13.22 -8.17 -17.76
C ASN A 466 -12.27 -8.29 -18.95
N THR A 467 -11.06 -7.75 -18.83
CA THR A 467 -10.06 -7.74 -19.90
C THR A 467 -9.42 -9.13 -20.09
N THR A 468 -9.53 -10.01 -19.09
CA THR A 468 -9.07 -11.40 -19.18
C THR A 468 -9.95 -12.17 -20.17
N ALA A 469 -9.39 -12.53 -21.33
CA ALA A 469 -10.17 -13.11 -22.42
C ALA A 469 -10.73 -14.52 -22.14
N THR A 470 -10.14 -15.29 -21.22
CA THR A 470 -10.40 -16.73 -21.07
C THR A 470 -11.15 -17.12 -19.81
N THR A 471 -11.22 -16.24 -18.82
CA THR A 471 -11.68 -16.57 -17.47
C THR A 471 -12.80 -15.62 -17.04
N SER A 472 -13.88 -16.16 -16.49
CA SER A 472 -14.98 -15.34 -15.98
C SER A 472 -14.65 -14.77 -14.60
N ALA A 473 -14.89 -13.47 -14.42
CA ALA A 473 -14.93 -12.81 -13.13
C ALA A 473 -16.21 -13.22 -12.40
N THR A 474 -16.14 -13.58 -11.12
CA THR A 474 -17.32 -13.90 -10.31
C THR A 474 -17.40 -13.01 -9.08
N GLY A 475 -18.62 -12.73 -8.62
CA GLY A 475 -18.81 -11.83 -7.49
C GLY A 475 -18.37 -10.40 -7.80
N VAL A 476 -18.50 -9.99 -9.07
CA VAL A 476 -18.17 -8.64 -9.52
C VAL A 476 -19.06 -7.64 -8.80
N SER A 477 -18.42 -6.68 -8.14
CA SER A 477 -19.08 -5.61 -7.41
C SER A 477 -18.50 -4.27 -7.84
N LEU A 478 -19.35 -3.27 -8.01
CA LEU A 478 -18.94 -1.88 -8.27
C LEU A 478 -19.39 -1.01 -7.11
N THR A 479 -18.48 -0.19 -6.59
CA THR A 479 -18.80 0.89 -5.65
C THR A 479 -18.53 2.21 -6.33
N ASP A 480 -19.53 3.10 -6.32
CA ASP A 480 -19.46 4.43 -6.90
C ASP A 480 -19.73 5.46 -5.79
N THR A 481 -18.81 6.41 -5.61
CA THR A 481 -18.85 7.42 -4.55
C THR A 481 -18.82 8.81 -5.15
N VAL A 482 -19.76 9.64 -4.70
CA VAL A 482 -19.94 11.01 -5.17
C VAL A 482 -19.60 11.99 -4.04
N THR A 483 -18.74 12.95 -4.34
CA THR A 483 -18.29 13.99 -3.40
C THR A 483 -18.34 15.37 -4.05
N GLY A 484 -18.36 16.42 -3.23
CA GLY A 484 -18.42 17.81 -3.71
C GLY A 484 -19.73 18.50 -3.32
N PRO A 485 -20.36 19.29 -4.22
CA PRO A 485 -21.28 20.37 -3.89
C PRO A 485 -22.67 19.92 -3.41
N ALA A 486 -22.72 19.29 -2.23
CA ALA A 486 -23.92 18.80 -1.55
C ALA A 486 -24.85 17.99 -2.48
N ALA A 487 -24.26 17.14 -3.33
CA ALA A 487 -24.97 16.41 -4.36
C ALA A 487 -25.63 15.13 -3.83
N THR A 488 -26.73 14.74 -4.47
CA THR A 488 -27.47 13.51 -4.15
C THR A 488 -27.42 12.54 -5.33
N VAL A 489 -27.11 11.27 -5.08
CA VAL A 489 -27.29 10.20 -6.08
C VAL A 489 -28.79 9.88 -6.18
N VAL A 490 -29.37 10.16 -7.35
CA VAL A 490 -30.79 9.97 -7.64
C VAL A 490 -31.07 8.53 -8.04
N SER A 491 -30.23 7.95 -8.89
CA SER A 491 -30.38 6.57 -9.35
C SER A 491 -29.05 5.95 -9.77
N ALA A 492 -28.99 4.62 -9.71
CA ALA A 492 -27.93 3.81 -10.28
C ALA A 492 -28.56 2.63 -11.01
N THR A 493 -28.44 2.62 -12.34
CA THR A 493 -29.04 1.60 -13.20
C THR A 493 -27.95 0.73 -13.80
N PRO A 494 -27.85 -0.55 -13.40
CA PRO A 494 -26.85 -1.44 -13.95
C PRO A 494 -27.36 -2.11 -15.24
N GLY A 495 -26.44 -2.38 -16.18
CA GLY A 495 -26.70 -3.20 -17.36
C GLY A 495 -26.85 -4.68 -17.04
N GLN A 496 -26.33 -5.13 -15.88
CA GLN A 496 -26.57 -6.45 -15.32
C GLN A 496 -26.52 -6.44 -13.79
N GLY A 497 -27.24 -7.36 -13.15
CA GLY A 497 -27.27 -7.44 -11.69
C GLY A 497 -28.17 -6.36 -11.07
N THR A 498 -27.81 -5.88 -9.89
CA THR A 498 -28.64 -4.97 -9.09
C THR A 498 -27.79 -3.92 -8.38
N CYS A 499 -28.31 -2.70 -8.25
CA CYS A 499 -27.69 -1.63 -7.47
C CYS A 499 -28.57 -1.20 -6.30
N THR A 500 -27.93 -0.78 -5.22
CA THR A 500 -28.53 0.01 -4.14
C THR A 500 -27.89 1.38 -4.09
N THR A 501 -28.67 2.42 -3.83
CA THR A 501 -28.18 3.80 -3.73
C THR A 501 -28.23 4.32 -2.29
N SER A 502 -27.36 5.28 -2.01
CA SER A 502 -27.36 6.13 -0.83
C SER A 502 -27.26 7.59 -1.31
N ALA A 503 -27.38 8.57 -0.42
CA ALA A 503 -27.29 9.98 -0.81
C ALA A 503 -25.97 10.32 -1.54
N THR A 504 -24.85 9.66 -1.19
CA THR A 504 -23.52 10.01 -1.68
C THR A 504 -22.85 8.89 -2.47
N GLY A 505 -23.59 7.86 -2.90
CA GLY A 505 -22.98 6.77 -3.65
C GLY A 505 -23.94 5.66 -4.05
N ALA A 506 -23.44 4.72 -4.84
CA ALA A 506 -24.12 3.51 -5.26
C ALA A 506 -23.24 2.27 -5.07
N THR A 507 -23.86 1.14 -4.74
CA THR A 507 -23.19 -0.16 -4.67
C THR A 507 -23.94 -1.15 -5.55
N CYS A 508 -23.25 -1.77 -6.49
CA CYS A 508 -23.84 -2.63 -7.50
C CYS A 508 -23.24 -4.03 -7.46
N ALA A 509 -24.08 -5.03 -7.19
CA ALA A 509 -23.73 -6.43 -7.34
C ALA A 509 -23.95 -6.84 -8.81
N LEU A 510 -22.88 -6.86 -9.60
CA LEU A 510 -22.90 -7.13 -11.04
C LEU A 510 -22.81 -8.64 -11.36
N GLY A 511 -22.49 -9.48 -10.37
CA GLY A 511 -22.55 -10.93 -10.51
C GLY A 511 -21.35 -11.52 -11.25
N THR A 512 -21.59 -12.27 -12.33
CA THR A 512 -20.52 -12.92 -13.11
C THR A 512 -20.33 -12.18 -14.44
N LEU A 513 -19.09 -11.87 -14.79
CA LEU A 513 -18.72 -11.26 -16.07
C LEU A 513 -17.80 -12.20 -16.84
N ALA A 514 -18.25 -12.68 -18.00
CA ALA A 514 -17.47 -13.58 -18.83
C ALA A 514 -16.15 -12.95 -19.30
N GLY A 515 -15.17 -13.77 -19.65
CA GLY A 515 -13.88 -13.28 -20.16
C GLY A 515 -14.04 -12.41 -21.41
N GLY A 516 -13.41 -11.24 -21.43
CA GLY A 516 -13.53 -10.26 -22.50
C GLY A 516 -14.86 -9.48 -22.54
N ALA A 517 -15.79 -9.74 -21.62
CA ALA A 517 -17.10 -9.08 -21.60
C ALA A 517 -17.05 -7.74 -20.87
N SER A 518 -18.07 -6.91 -21.09
CA SER A 518 -18.23 -5.64 -20.37
C SER A 518 -19.69 -5.41 -20.00
N THR A 519 -19.90 -4.67 -18.91
CA THR A 519 -21.21 -4.19 -18.50
C THR A 519 -21.10 -2.74 -18.07
N THR A 520 -22.24 -2.04 -17.98
CA THR A 520 -22.26 -0.62 -17.62
C THR A 520 -23.09 -0.38 -16.36
N VAL A 521 -22.77 0.69 -15.64
CA VAL A 521 -23.62 1.25 -14.58
C VAL A 521 -23.81 2.73 -14.89
N THR A 522 -25.06 3.15 -15.02
CA THR A 522 -25.42 4.55 -15.22
C THR A 522 -25.85 5.17 -13.90
N VAL A 523 -25.09 6.14 -13.41
CA VAL A 523 -25.33 6.86 -12.16
C VAL A 523 -25.80 8.27 -12.48
N VAL A 524 -26.94 8.67 -11.90
CA VAL A 524 -27.51 10.00 -12.07
C VAL A 524 -27.40 10.75 -10.75
N VAL A 525 -26.84 11.96 -10.81
CA VAL A 525 -26.51 12.78 -9.65
C VAL A 525 -27.10 14.17 -9.81
N GLU A 526 -27.70 14.69 -8.75
CA GLU A 526 -28.27 16.04 -8.71
C GLU A 526 -27.47 16.93 -7.75
N PRO A 527 -26.74 17.93 -8.26
CA PRO A 527 -25.94 18.82 -7.41
C PRO A 527 -26.78 19.98 -6.85
N ARG A 528 -26.40 20.45 -5.65
CA ARG A 528 -27.15 21.49 -4.92
C ARG A 528 -26.37 22.76 -4.63
N ALA A 529 -25.09 22.80 -5.01
CA ALA A 529 -24.24 23.97 -4.86
C ALA A 529 -23.30 24.12 -6.05
N THR A 530 -22.68 25.29 -6.19
CA THR A 530 -21.61 25.50 -7.18
C THR A 530 -20.31 24.87 -6.70
N GLY A 531 -19.51 24.35 -7.62
CA GLY A 531 -18.21 23.76 -7.31
C GLY A 531 -17.86 22.62 -8.25
N THR A 532 -16.90 21.79 -7.84
CA THR A 532 -16.51 20.59 -8.58
C THR A 532 -17.18 19.37 -7.98
N LEU A 533 -18.09 18.75 -8.73
CA LEU A 533 -18.63 17.44 -8.42
C LEU A 533 -17.62 16.38 -8.85
N THR A 534 -17.26 15.49 -7.93
CA THR A 534 -16.31 14.40 -8.18
C THR A 534 -17.02 13.08 -8.00
N ASP A 535 -17.02 12.26 -9.03
CA ASP A 535 -17.56 10.91 -9.01
C ASP A 535 -16.40 9.92 -9.21
N ARG A 536 -16.26 8.98 -8.27
CA ARG A 536 -15.24 7.95 -8.26
C ARG A 536 -15.88 6.57 -8.23
N ALA A 537 -15.57 5.75 -9.23
CA ALA A 537 -16.03 4.37 -9.34
C ALA A 537 -14.87 3.39 -9.17
N THR A 538 -15.08 2.35 -8.36
CA THR A 538 -14.11 1.27 -8.09
C THR A 538 -14.79 -0.09 -8.26
N VAL A 539 -14.18 -1.00 -9.01
CA VAL A 539 -14.66 -2.37 -9.19
C VAL A 539 -13.83 -3.36 -8.37
N SER A 540 -14.42 -4.52 -8.08
CA SER A 540 -13.74 -5.68 -7.53
C SER A 540 -14.41 -6.99 -7.97
N ALA A 541 -13.69 -8.11 -7.83
CA ALA A 541 -14.21 -9.46 -8.00
C ALA A 541 -13.76 -10.39 -6.85
N THR A 542 -14.23 -11.64 -6.87
CA THR A 542 -13.75 -12.68 -5.94
C THR A 542 -12.33 -13.12 -6.30
N GLN A 543 -11.98 -13.07 -7.58
CA GLN A 543 -10.64 -13.31 -8.08
C GLN A 543 -9.75 -12.10 -7.83
N ALA A 544 -8.45 -12.34 -7.62
CA ALA A 544 -7.48 -11.27 -7.57
C ALA A 544 -7.32 -10.62 -8.96
N ASP A 545 -7.18 -9.30 -8.95
CA ASP A 545 -6.90 -8.51 -10.15
C ASP A 545 -5.38 -8.32 -10.32
N PRO A 546 -4.79 -8.68 -11.48
CA PRO A 546 -3.37 -8.46 -11.74
C PRO A 546 -3.00 -6.99 -12.02
N ASP A 547 -3.94 -6.11 -12.37
CA ASP A 547 -3.71 -4.68 -12.64
C ASP A 547 -4.68 -3.77 -11.86
N PRO A 548 -4.55 -3.67 -10.52
CA PRO A 548 -5.49 -2.87 -9.72
C PRO A 548 -5.42 -1.36 -9.98
N ALA A 549 -4.51 -0.90 -10.85
CA ALA A 549 -4.42 0.52 -11.21
C ALA A 549 -5.58 0.96 -12.12
N ASP A 550 -6.19 0.04 -12.87
CA ASP A 550 -7.33 0.33 -13.75
C ASP A 550 -8.70 -0.07 -13.15
N ASP A 551 -8.71 -0.65 -11.95
CA ASP A 551 -9.89 -0.96 -11.14
C ASP A 551 -10.64 0.29 -10.62
N THR A 552 -10.02 1.47 -10.68
CA THR A 552 -10.62 2.71 -10.19
C THR A 552 -10.46 3.89 -11.14
N VAL A 553 -11.56 4.61 -11.38
CA VAL A 553 -11.59 5.79 -12.24
C VAL A 553 -12.36 6.93 -11.59
N THR A 554 -11.94 8.17 -11.83
CA THR A 554 -12.60 9.38 -11.30
C THR A 554 -12.94 10.33 -12.44
N ALA A 555 -14.17 10.85 -12.43
CA ALA A 555 -14.64 11.89 -13.34
C ALA A 555 -15.05 13.13 -12.53
N THR A 556 -14.89 14.32 -13.13
CA THR A 556 -15.29 15.58 -12.51
C THR A 556 -16.25 16.35 -13.40
N THR A 557 -17.24 16.99 -12.78
CA THR A 557 -18.22 17.86 -13.42
C THR A 557 -18.17 19.24 -12.77
N ALA A 558 -18.04 20.29 -13.57
CA ALA A 558 -18.16 21.66 -13.06
C ALA A 558 -19.64 22.02 -12.87
N VAL A 559 -20.02 22.40 -11.65
CA VAL A 559 -21.39 22.81 -11.31
C VAL A 559 -21.50 24.33 -11.26
N ALA A 560 -22.37 24.89 -12.09
CA ALA A 560 -22.67 26.31 -12.18
C ALA A 560 -24.07 26.65 -11.63
N ASN A 561 -24.29 27.91 -11.28
CA ASN A 561 -25.62 28.43 -10.96
C ASN A 561 -26.15 29.30 -12.12
N SER A 562 -26.30 28.69 -13.30
CA SER A 562 -26.66 29.39 -14.54
C SER A 562 -28.05 30.03 -14.49
N ARG A 563 -28.96 29.45 -13.69
CA ARG A 563 -30.31 29.95 -13.47
C ARG A 563 -30.38 31.07 -12.42
N GLY A 564 -29.29 31.30 -11.67
CA GLY A 564 -29.25 32.32 -10.63
C GLY A 564 -30.08 31.98 -9.40
N CYS A 565 -30.29 30.69 -9.10
CA CYS A 565 -31.06 30.22 -7.95
C CYS A 565 -30.57 30.90 -6.66
N THR A 566 -31.45 31.62 -5.98
CA THR A 566 -31.21 32.27 -4.68
C THR A 566 -31.73 31.42 -3.52
N ARG A 567 -32.71 30.54 -3.80
CA ARG A 567 -33.21 29.51 -2.88
C ARG A 567 -33.21 28.16 -3.58
N ILE A 568 -32.60 27.16 -2.96
CA ILE A 568 -32.36 25.84 -3.55
C ILE A 568 -32.92 24.77 -2.60
N GLY A 569 -33.84 23.94 -3.08
CA GLY A 569 -34.38 22.78 -2.38
C GLY A 569 -33.41 21.60 -2.34
N THR A 570 -33.91 20.40 -2.13
CA THR A 570 -33.23 19.12 -2.02
C THR A 570 -33.68 18.19 -3.14
N SER A 571 -33.12 16.98 -3.20
CA SER A 571 -33.53 15.98 -4.20
C SER A 571 -34.75 15.16 -3.79
N GLY A 572 -35.41 15.53 -2.68
CA GLY A 572 -36.68 14.94 -2.26
C GLY A 572 -37.68 16.04 -1.95
N ASP A 573 -38.92 15.65 -1.64
CA ASP A 573 -40.07 16.55 -1.50
C ASP A 573 -39.82 17.73 -0.53
N ASP A 574 -39.86 18.95 -1.05
CA ASP A 574 -39.65 20.17 -0.29
C ASP A 574 -40.90 21.04 -0.14
N THR A 575 -40.91 21.87 0.90
CA THR A 575 -41.85 22.99 1.03
C THR A 575 -41.08 24.28 1.13
N MET A 576 -41.18 25.12 0.10
CA MET A 576 -40.40 26.33 -0.06
C MET A 576 -41.29 27.57 -0.08
N THR A 577 -40.80 28.64 0.53
CA THR A 577 -41.45 29.96 0.48
C THR A 577 -40.40 31.02 0.20
N GLY A 578 -40.63 31.85 -0.81
CA GLY A 578 -39.81 33.01 -1.11
C GLY A 578 -40.11 34.18 -0.15
N THR A 579 -39.69 35.36 -0.55
CA THR A 579 -39.74 36.58 0.24
C THR A 579 -40.80 37.53 -0.31
N SER A 580 -40.73 38.80 0.08
CA SER A 580 -41.56 39.87 -0.49
C SER A 580 -40.81 40.67 -1.56
N GLY A 581 -39.70 40.16 -2.08
CA GLY A 581 -38.96 40.75 -3.18
C GLY A 581 -38.65 39.68 -4.22
N ASN A 582 -37.98 40.08 -5.30
CA ASN A 582 -37.74 39.20 -6.45
C ASN A 582 -36.80 38.04 -6.10
N ASP A 583 -37.33 36.83 -6.11
CA ASP A 583 -36.64 35.59 -5.80
C ASP A 583 -36.41 34.71 -7.04
N VAL A 584 -35.36 33.88 -6.99
CA VAL A 584 -35.16 32.78 -7.94
C VAL A 584 -35.12 31.47 -7.16
N ILE A 585 -36.18 30.68 -7.28
CA ILE A 585 -36.39 29.47 -6.49
C ILE A 585 -36.21 28.23 -7.37
N CYS A 586 -35.42 27.26 -6.92
CA CYS A 586 -35.17 26.01 -7.61
C CYS A 586 -35.49 24.84 -6.66
N GLY A 587 -36.59 24.12 -6.91
CA GLY A 587 -37.07 22.98 -6.11
C GLY A 587 -36.10 21.80 -6.12
N LEU A 588 -35.71 21.38 -7.33
CA LEU A 588 -34.76 20.32 -7.68
C LEU A 588 -35.43 18.97 -7.91
N GLY A 589 -35.29 18.01 -7.01
CA GLY A 589 -35.87 16.69 -7.18
C GLY A 589 -36.94 16.47 -6.13
N GLY A 590 -38.02 15.77 -6.47
CA GLY A 590 -39.08 15.46 -5.50
C GLY A 590 -40.41 16.08 -5.90
N ALA A 591 -41.44 15.85 -5.10
CA ALA A 591 -42.73 16.52 -5.27
C ALA A 591 -42.75 17.80 -4.42
N ASP A 592 -42.36 18.92 -5.03
CA ASP A 592 -42.13 20.17 -4.31
C ASP A 592 -43.39 21.01 -4.20
N THR A 593 -43.52 21.73 -3.09
CA THR A 593 -44.52 22.79 -2.91
C THR A 593 -43.82 24.13 -2.74
N ILE A 594 -43.89 24.97 -3.78
CA ILE A 594 -43.21 26.26 -3.85
C ILE A 594 -44.25 27.39 -3.81
N ASN A 595 -44.04 28.35 -2.92
CA ASN A 595 -44.71 29.65 -2.94
C ASN A 595 -43.66 30.74 -3.17
N ALA A 596 -43.72 31.46 -4.29
CA ALA A 596 -42.73 32.45 -4.67
C ALA A 596 -42.80 33.72 -3.80
N GLY A 597 -44.01 34.13 -3.42
CA GLY A 597 -44.24 35.21 -2.46
C GLY A 597 -44.78 36.47 -3.11
N LEU A 598 -44.30 37.64 -2.70
CA LEU A 598 -44.63 38.88 -3.40
C LEU A 598 -43.38 39.33 -4.16
N GLY A 599 -43.51 39.78 -5.40
CA GLY A 599 -42.34 40.21 -6.17
C GLY A 599 -42.49 39.92 -7.65
N THR A 600 -41.42 40.11 -8.41
CA THR A 600 -41.30 39.49 -9.73
C THR A 600 -40.34 38.33 -9.57
N ASP A 601 -40.91 37.14 -9.45
CA ASP A 601 -40.20 35.94 -9.07
C ASP A 601 -39.94 35.03 -10.27
N THR A 602 -38.98 34.11 -10.11
CA THR A 602 -38.76 33.00 -11.03
C THR A 602 -38.70 31.71 -10.23
N ALA A 603 -39.61 30.78 -10.46
CA ALA A 603 -39.67 29.52 -9.74
C ALA A 603 -39.60 28.33 -10.69
N TYR A 604 -38.68 27.43 -10.41
CA TYR A 604 -38.49 26.16 -11.11
C TYR A 604 -38.86 25.02 -10.18
N GLY A 605 -39.89 24.23 -10.52
CA GLY A 605 -40.19 22.95 -9.86
C GLY A 605 -39.01 21.98 -10.04
N ASN A 606 -38.65 21.77 -11.31
CA ASN A 606 -37.63 20.85 -11.81
C ASN A 606 -38.15 19.42 -11.94
N PHE A 607 -37.50 18.44 -11.32
CA PHE A 607 -37.83 17.03 -11.52
C PHE A 607 -38.79 16.53 -10.46
N GLY A 608 -39.99 16.18 -10.87
CA GLY A 608 -40.98 15.54 -10.00
C GLY A 608 -42.36 16.15 -10.22
N ASN A 609 -43.27 15.94 -9.27
CA ASN A 609 -44.65 16.40 -9.43
C ASN A 609 -44.84 17.63 -8.55
N ASP A 610 -44.65 18.80 -9.13
CA ASP A 610 -44.49 20.02 -8.37
C ASP A 610 -45.76 20.86 -8.31
N ARG A 611 -45.90 21.59 -7.22
CA ARG A 611 -46.90 22.64 -7.06
C ARG A 611 -46.18 23.97 -6.89
N VAL A 612 -46.31 24.86 -7.87
CA VAL A 612 -45.64 26.17 -7.85
C VAL A 612 -46.68 27.29 -7.88
N ASP A 613 -46.65 28.14 -6.87
CA ASP A 613 -47.53 29.29 -6.70
C ASP A 613 -46.72 30.59 -6.77
N GLY A 614 -46.94 31.42 -7.79
CA GLY A 614 -46.30 32.74 -7.96
C GLY A 614 -46.78 33.79 -6.96
N ALA A 615 -47.99 33.61 -6.43
CA ALA A 615 -48.67 34.53 -5.53
C ALA A 615 -48.90 35.94 -6.11
N GLY A 616 -48.04 36.92 -5.86
CA GLY A 616 -48.34 38.31 -6.21
C GLY A 616 -47.21 39.03 -6.93
N GLY A 617 -47.46 39.42 -8.17
CA GLY A 617 -46.59 40.20 -9.03
C GLY A 617 -46.47 39.57 -10.41
N ASN A 618 -45.38 39.81 -11.13
CA ASN A 618 -45.25 39.30 -12.51
C ASN A 618 -44.19 38.20 -12.49
N ASP A 619 -44.61 36.94 -12.55
CA ASP A 619 -43.75 35.82 -12.23
C ASP A 619 -43.42 34.94 -13.44
N ILE A 620 -42.31 34.19 -13.35
CA ILE A 620 -41.92 33.16 -14.32
C ILE A 620 -41.93 31.81 -13.59
N LEU A 621 -42.90 30.96 -13.91
CA LEU A 621 -43.04 29.64 -13.30
C LEU A 621 -42.73 28.56 -14.34
N ASN A 622 -41.87 27.61 -13.98
CA ASN A 622 -41.51 26.46 -14.80
C ASN A 622 -41.72 25.19 -13.98
N GLY A 623 -42.55 24.27 -14.48
CA GLY A 623 -42.80 22.98 -13.85
C GLY A 623 -41.58 22.09 -13.95
N GLY A 624 -41.15 21.82 -15.19
CA GLY A 624 -40.07 20.87 -15.46
C GLY A 624 -40.66 19.49 -15.77
N PRO A 625 -39.87 18.41 -15.71
CA PRO A 625 -40.39 17.08 -15.95
C PRO A 625 -41.24 16.52 -14.80
N GLY A 626 -42.46 16.06 -15.12
CA GLY A 626 -43.37 15.40 -14.20
C GLY A 626 -44.78 15.99 -14.26
N ASN A 627 -45.64 15.66 -13.29
CA ASN A 627 -47.03 16.12 -13.27
C ASN A 627 -47.17 17.36 -12.39
N ASP A 628 -47.16 18.53 -13.01
CA ASP A 628 -47.01 19.82 -12.34
C ASP A 628 -48.30 20.64 -12.29
N ASN A 629 -48.36 21.52 -11.28
CA ASN A 629 -49.45 22.46 -11.06
C ASN A 629 -48.91 23.86 -10.79
N LEU A 630 -48.94 24.70 -11.83
CA LEU A 630 -48.47 26.08 -11.79
C LEU A 630 -49.64 27.06 -11.62
N ILE A 631 -49.51 27.99 -10.68
CA ILE A 631 -50.52 29.00 -10.34
C ILE A 631 -49.87 30.38 -10.31
N GLY A 632 -50.19 31.24 -11.27
CA GLY A 632 -49.66 32.62 -11.35
C GLY A 632 -50.27 33.56 -10.31
N ASN A 633 -51.57 33.40 -10.04
CA ASN A 633 -52.34 34.26 -9.13
C ASN A 633 -52.47 35.70 -9.63
N ALA A 634 -51.82 36.71 -9.05
CA ALA A 634 -52.11 38.12 -9.35
C ALA A 634 -50.95 38.83 -10.04
N GLY A 635 -51.14 39.24 -11.30
CA GLY A 635 -50.21 40.01 -12.10
C GLY A 635 -50.10 39.45 -13.50
N ASN A 636 -49.02 39.71 -14.22
CA ASN A 636 -48.83 39.25 -15.59
C ASN A 636 -47.75 38.17 -15.64
N ASP A 637 -48.18 36.92 -15.67
CA ASP A 637 -47.31 35.79 -15.41
C ASP A 637 -46.93 35.02 -16.68
N ARG A 638 -45.81 34.31 -16.62
CA ARG A 638 -45.35 33.37 -17.64
C ARG A 638 -45.19 31.99 -17.02
N LEU A 639 -46.07 31.06 -17.42
CA LEU A 639 -46.09 29.68 -16.94
C LEU A 639 -45.62 28.74 -18.06
N ASP A 640 -44.76 27.78 -17.73
CA ASP A 640 -44.19 26.80 -18.66
C ASP A 640 -44.20 25.39 -18.06
N THR A 641 -44.97 24.48 -18.64
CA THR A 641 -45.07 23.06 -18.22
C THR A 641 -44.53 22.10 -19.29
N VAL A 642 -43.76 22.57 -20.27
CA VAL A 642 -43.34 21.71 -21.38
C VAL A 642 -42.29 20.68 -20.93
N ASP A 643 -42.63 19.40 -21.01
CA ASP A 643 -41.74 18.27 -20.69
C ASP A 643 -41.82 17.10 -21.71
N ASN A 644 -42.66 17.24 -22.74
CA ASN A 644 -43.02 16.26 -23.77
C ASN A 644 -43.91 15.12 -23.29
N ILE A 645 -44.60 15.27 -22.16
CA ILE A 645 -45.65 14.36 -21.71
C ILE A 645 -47.01 15.06 -21.94
N PRO A 646 -47.95 14.42 -22.65
CA PRO A 646 -49.28 15.01 -22.83
C PRO A 646 -50.20 14.82 -21.62
N ALA A 647 -50.93 15.89 -21.25
CA ALA A 647 -52.10 15.84 -20.37
C ALA A 647 -51.84 15.44 -18.91
N ASN A 648 -50.65 15.74 -18.39
CA ASN A 648 -50.24 15.58 -17.00
C ASN A 648 -50.33 16.89 -16.19
N ASP A 649 -50.24 18.04 -16.85
CA ASP A 649 -49.99 19.30 -16.15
C ASP A 649 -51.19 20.24 -16.11
N THR A 650 -51.11 21.19 -15.17
CA THR A 650 -52.04 22.32 -15.06
C THR A 650 -51.29 23.64 -14.94
N ALA A 651 -51.63 24.60 -15.81
CA ALA A 651 -51.16 25.98 -15.74
C ALA A 651 -52.34 26.94 -15.59
N ASN A 652 -52.40 27.67 -14.48
CA ASN A 652 -53.45 28.65 -14.19
C ASN A 652 -52.85 30.05 -13.99
N GLY A 653 -53.02 30.92 -14.98
CA GLY A 653 -52.49 32.30 -14.94
C GLY A 653 -53.11 33.15 -13.82
N GLY A 654 -54.43 33.07 -13.64
CA GLY A 654 -55.14 33.82 -12.61
C GLY A 654 -55.61 35.20 -13.09
N LEU A 655 -55.31 36.25 -12.31
CA LEU A 655 -55.73 37.63 -12.53
C LEU A 655 -54.62 38.43 -13.22
N GLY A 656 -54.84 38.77 -14.49
CA GLY A 656 -53.99 39.70 -15.23
C GLY A 656 -53.91 39.33 -16.71
N THR A 657 -52.80 39.65 -17.36
CA THR A 657 -52.51 39.22 -18.73
C THR A 657 -51.35 38.24 -18.75
N ASP A 658 -51.68 36.96 -18.70
CA ASP A 658 -50.73 35.87 -18.52
C ASP A 658 -50.37 35.19 -19.85
N THR A 659 -49.31 34.40 -19.84
CA THR A 659 -48.90 33.54 -20.95
C THR A 659 -48.58 32.13 -20.44
N CYS A 660 -49.17 31.11 -21.06
CA CYS A 660 -48.89 29.71 -20.73
C CYS A 660 -48.31 28.97 -21.94
N THR A 661 -47.18 28.31 -21.74
CA THR A 661 -46.59 27.37 -22.71
C THR A 661 -46.75 25.97 -22.13
N THR A 662 -47.52 25.11 -22.79
CA THR A 662 -47.85 23.77 -22.29
C THR A 662 -47.81 22.75 -23.42
N ASP A 663 -47.70 21.48 -23.07
CA ASP A 663 -47.79 20.40 -24.02
C ASP A 663 -49.25 20.15 -24.49
N PRO A 664 -49.45 19.44 -25.61
CA PRO A 664 -50.78 19.15 -26.10
C PRO A 664 -51.58 18.30 -25.10
N GLY A 665 -52.71 18.81 -24.62
CA GLY A 665 -53.61 18.09 -23.72
C GLY A 665 -53.54 18.53 -22.26
N ASP A 666 -52.55 19.36 -21.90
CA ASP A 666 -52.47 19.95 -20.58
C ASP A 666 -53.60 20.93 -20.31
N THR A 667 -53.91 21.11 -19.02
CA THR A 667 -54.98 21.99 -18.58
C THR A 667 -54.48 23.42 -18.47
N ARG A 668 -54.97 24.30 -19.36
CA ARG A 668 -54.71 25.76 -19.28
C ARG A 668 -55.93 26.50 -18.75
N ILE A 669 -55.73 27.36 -17.74
CA ILE A 669 -56.76 28.15 -17.09
C ILE A 669 -56.32 29.61 -17.05
N SER A 670 -57.21 30.53 -17.45
CA SER A 670 -56.98 31.98 -17.38
C SER A 670 -55.74 32.51 -18.12
N CYS A 671 -55.22 31.77 -19.10
CA CYS A 671 -54.13 32.21 -19.97
C CYS A 671 -54.35 31.68 -21.41
N PRO A 672 -53.92 32.44 -22.43
CA PRO A 672 -54.06 32.07 -23.84
C PRO A 672 -53.17 30.91 -24.29
#